data_AF-A0A956ACJ6-F1
#
_entry.id   AF-A0A956ACJ6-F1
#
_cell.length_a   1.000
_cell.length_b   1.000
_cell.length_c   1.000
_cell.angle_alpha   90.00
_cell.angle_beta   90.00
_cell.angle_gamma   90.00
#
_symmetry.space_group_name_H-M   'P 1'
#
loop_
_entity.id
_entity.type
_entity.pdbx_description
1 polymer ?
#
loop_
_entity_poly.entity_id
_entity_poly.type
_entity_poly.pdbx_seq_one_letter_code
_entity_poly.pdbx_strand_id
1 'polypeptide(L)'
;MSWSRRFLVLVVLSSVVTPGCNGKKKGPSTGTPPPTESKTTGKPRPGETTNSNNQRPKKGSDRGKTPTRRTADYSVVDTQRSIRVFDLLTNSHLAHSQRDGLFISTAEIGFYKYTHGRWKSSFVFNAKVGDAKVALVDGKQALLRFPLASATGTGSCALRLGFKPATSGQRVSVFVNGKEITTYSFRGTAREDVLVALKPGLLKRGENKLRLYFRSSGTLAGHRTAGALYYVAVSQHKGGGFHPEGKRPSLVVGSPNGRSLSDQFSRYDWYVQIPKSARLVCPARVVGGSAELEALVQTDGSPEVIVFRHSRPAGLHRQGADLARFGGQVVRLSLRVKAPAGTTVSWLDGCGFYVPKVAPFAAPKTPARHVFIWMVDTLRSDRLRVYNPKTRVKTPNFDAFVKTGVTFLHSMMQGAHSIPSHASVLTGLYPGKHGMYNDDNKQPSRSTLLSEVFQRAGFTTAAFLSNGYVSSAWGYKQGWSYYKNFIRDREPSHTGYVMPRLTKWLEKNKTKRLFMYIATIDPHVAYRYREEYTKQYDGKEPYSGRFKKYCNGFDLDKIRSGKYKLSARDKQRIKALYDGEVTFNDHYFGVFVQKLKELGLYDNAVIVVISDHGDEFWEHGSVGHGQSLHGELVDVPFIVRAPGLSGGRTLDEMAEGVDLFPTVLNLAGVKIPELVQGGSLLSQLLRKSSHMPWPGFASRPRIERPMRTGDSKYLVRDPDTDSLYDRRTDPLELRNVRDDKPIAYRHMRDVISFYLAFEKRWRKSEWGVPNNVTPAFHKEAR
;
A
#
# COMPACT_ATOMS: atom_id res chain seq x y z
N MET A 1 9.17 -49.00 -35.89
CA MET A 1 9.45 -47.84 -36.77
C MET A 1 9.12 -46.56 -36.01
N SER A 2 10.16 -45.76 -35.80
CA SER A 2 10.22 -44.42 -35.17
C SER A 2 9.33 -43.42 -35.95
N TRP A 3 8.77 -42.35 -35.34
CA TRP A 3 9.32 -40.99 -35.50
C TRP A 3 8.80 -40.00 -34.42
N SER A 4 9.76 -39.55 -33.60
CA SER A 4 10.09 -38.18 -33.14
C SER A 4 9.01 -37.10 -32.83
N ARG A 5 9.06 -36.69 -31.55
CA ARG A 5 8.69 -35.38 -30.97
C ARG A 5 9.45 -34.20 -31.60
N ARG A 6 8.83 -33.01 -31.68
CA ARG A 6 9.32 -31.72 -31.13
C ARG A 6 8.38 -30.54 -31.48
N PHE A 7 7.84 -29.91 -30.44
CA PHE A 7 7.39 -28.51 -30.43
C PHE A 7 8.55 -27.67 -29.88
N LEU A 8 8.92 -26.58 -30.55
CA LEU A 8 9.76 -25.53 -29.95
C LEU A 8 9.33 -24.14 -30.45
N VAL A 9 9.11 -23.29 -29.47
CA VAL A 9 9.03 -21.82 -29.48
C VAL A 9 10.34 -21.22 -30.00
N LEU A 10 10.33 -20.09 -30.74
CA LEU A 10 11.25 -18.95 -30.52
C LEU A 10 10.98 -17.68 -31.35
N VAL A 11 10.92 -16.57 -30.61
CA VAL A 11 11.48 -15.20 -30.76
C VAL A 11 12.15 -14.74 -32.09
N VAL A 12 11.59 -13.64 -32.61
CA VAL A 12 12.14 -12.41 -33.29
C VAL A 12 13.46 -12.48 -34.10
N LEU A 13 13.37 -12.16 -35.40
CA LEU A 13 14.21 -11.18 -36.14
C LEU A 13 13.58 -10.78 -37.50
N SER A 14 14.14 -9.75 -38.13
CA SER A 14 13.50 -8.70 -38.93
C SER A 14 13.40 -8.87 -40.45
N SER A 15 12.34 -8.27 -41.01
CA SER A 15 12.20 -7.55 -42.31
C SER A 15 12.41 -8.27 -43.66
N VAL A 16 11.43 -8.16 -44.58
CA VAL A 16 11.46 -7.47 -45.91
C VAL A 16 10.13 -7.69 -46.69
N VAL A 17 9.44 -6.56 -46.95
CA VAL A 17 8.74 -6.07 -48.20
C VAL A 17 7.81 -6.97 -49.05
N THR A 18 6.48 -6.66 -48.96
CA THR A 18 5.35 -6.47 -49.95
C THR A 18 5.16 -7.35 -51.22
N PRO A 19 4.03 -7.27 -52.00
CA PRO A 19 2.77 -6.48 -51.89
C PRO A 19 1.46 -7.30 -52.08
N GLY A 20 0.29 -6.65 -51.95
CA GLY A 20 -0.96 -7.25 -52.47
C GLY A 20 -2.32 -6.69 -52.02
N CYS A 21 -2.69 -5.52 -52.56
CA CYS A 21 -4.02 -5.14 -53.08
C CYS A 21 -5.32 -5.19 -52.22
N ASN A 22 -5.76 -3.97 -51.88
CA ASN A 22 -6.96 -3.26 -52.37
C ASN A 22 -8.42 -3.69 -52.05
N GLY A 23 -9.20 -2.66 -51.69
CA GLY A 23 -10.64 -2.53 -51.95
C GLY A 23 -11.43 -1.93 -50.79
N LYS A 24 -11.54 -0.59 -50.65
CA LYS A 24 -12.64 0.29 -51.17
C LYS A 24 -14.03 -0.10 -50.59
N LYS A 25 -14.94 0.78 -50.14
CA LYS A 25 -15.13 2.24 -50.30
C LYS A 25 -16.36 2.70 -49.47
N LYS A 26 -16.37 4.01 -49.17
CA LYS A 26 -17.51 4.99 -49.14
C LYS A 26 -18.49 5.05 -47.95
N GLY A 27 -18.63 6.28 -47.42
CA GLY A 27 -19.68 6.80 -46.50
C GLY A 27 -20.95 7.22 -47.26
N PRO A 28 -21.64 8.37 -46.98
CA PRO A 28 -21.43 9.41 -45.97
C PRO A 28 -22.72 9.86 -45.21
N SER A 29 -22.57 10.88 -44.32
CA SER A 29 -23.41 12.08 -44.03
C SER A 29 -24.96 12.03 -44.16
N THR A 30 -25.83 12.74 -43.43
CA THR A 30 -25.85 14.04 -42.71
C THR A 30 -27.31 14.25 -42.24
N GLY A 31 -27.59 15.18 -41.31
CA GLY A 31 -28.86 15.92 -41.31
C GLY A 31 -29.61 16.06 -39.98
N THR A 32 -29.48 17.23 -39.36
CA THR A 32 -30.33 17.91 -38.36
C THR A 32 -31.64 18.46 -38.99
N PRO A 33 -32.56 19.21 -38.30
CA PRO A 33 -33.09 19.25 -36.92
C PRO A 33 -34.67 19.27 -36.92
N PRO A 34 -35.39 20.15 -36.18
CA PRO A 34 -36.08 20.07 -34.86
C PRO A 34 -37.64 19.90 -35.05
N PRO A 35 -38.63 20.30 -34.18
CA PRO A 35 -38.64 21.02 -32.89
C PRO A 35 -39.67 20.59 -31.79
N THR A 36 -39.60 21.29 -30.64
CA THR A 36 -40.65 21.75 -29.67
C THR A 36 -41.97 20.98 -29.43
N GLU A 37 -42.37 20.78 -28.16
CA GLU A 37 -43.25 21.68 -27.34
C GLU A 37 -44.07 20.95 -26.23
N SER A 38 -44.10 21.56 -25.01
CA SER A 38 -45.30 21.79 -24.13
C SER A 38 -46.01 20.58 -23.45
N LYS A 39 -46.54 20.58 -22.19
CA LYS A 39 -46.93 21.64 -21.22
C LYS A 39 -47.31 21.04 -19.82
N THR A 40 -47.23 21.92 -18.80
CA THR A 40 -48.10 22.14 -17.59
C THR A 40 -48.13 21.12 -16.42
N THR A 41 -48.21 21.47 -15.12
CA THR A 41 -48.49 22.73 -14.36
C THR A 41 -48.23 22.55 -12.84
N GLY A 42 -47.96 23.64 -12.10
CA GLY A 42 -48.26 23.76 -10.65
C GLY A 42 -47.30 24.64 -9.82
N LYS A 43 -47.76 25.82 -9.38
CA LYS A 43 -47.15 26.85 -8.48
C LYS A 43 -48.12 27.08 -7.28
N PRO A 44 -47.84 27.85 -6.18
CA PRO A 44 -47.21 29.20 -6.15
C PRO A 44 -46.27 29.54 -4.94
N ARG A 45 -45.75 30.79 -4.94
CA ARG A 45 -44.74 31.49 -4.08
C ARG A 45 -45.41 32.27 -2.89
N PRO A 46 -44.85 33.34 -2.21
CA PRO A 46 -43.52 34.04 -2.23
C PRO A 46 -42.97 34.62 -0.87
N GLY A 47 -41.79 35.27 -0.91
CA GLY A 47 -41.57 36.55 -0.19
C GLY A 47 -40.21 36.83 0.50
N GLU A 48 -39.39 37.71 -0.13
CA GLU A 48 -38.68 38.90 0.45
C GLU A 48 -37.53 38.75 1.50
N THR A 49 -36.47 39.57 1.59
CA THR A 49 -35.78 40.63 0.80
C THR A 49 -34.41 40.95 1.48
N THR A 50 -33.42 41.35 0.67
CA THR A 50 -32.27 42.31 0.83
C THR A 50 -31.71 42.67 2.24
N ASN A 51 -30.41 42.93 2.49
CA ASN A 51 -29.61 43.99 1.87
C ASN A 51 -28.15 44.01 2.39
N SER A 52 -27.34 44.83 1.72
CA SER A 52 -25.88 44.91 1.67
C SER A 52 -25.18 45.87 2.66
N ASN A 53 -23.85 45.72 2.69
CA ASN A 53 -22.79 46.71 2.93
C ASN A 53 -22.41 47.09 4.36
N ASN A 54 -21.11 46.93 4.67
CA ASN A 54 -20.44 47.77 5.66
C ASN A 54 -18.98 48.07 5.25
N GLN A 55 -18.70 49.36 5.12
CA GLN A 55 -17.36 49.95 4.94
C GLN A 55 -16.64 50.05 6.30
N ARG A 56 -15.30 50.08 6.23
CA ARG A 56 -14.36 50.45 7.33
C ARG A 56 -13.92 51.91 7.12
N PRO A 57 -13.50 52.69 8.15
CA PRO A 57 -12.17 52.49 8.75
C PRO A 57 -11.92 52.97 10.22
N LYS A 58 -10.84 52.41 10.82
CA LYS A 58 -9.77 52.93 11.73
C LYS A 58 -10.11 54.08 12.72
N LYS A 59 -9.62 54.17 13.96
CA LYS A 59 -8.30 53.82 14.57
C LYS A 59 -8.43 54.04 16.10
N GLY A 60 -7.78 53.22 16.93
CA GLY A 60 -7.65 53.47 18.37
C GLY A 60 -6.55 52.59 18.95
N SER A 61 -5.51 53.22 19.49
CA SER A 61 -4.28 52.63 20.02
C SER A 61 -4.50 51.98 21.38
N ASP A 62 -3.96 50.77 21.61
CA ASP A 62 -3.45 50.45 22.92
C ASP A 62 -2.31 49.43 22.88
N ARG A 63 -1.21 49.76 23.58
CA ARG A 63 -0.03 48.91 23.79
C ARG A 63 -0.24 48.14 25.08
N GLY A 64 -0.26 46.81 25.04
CA GLY A 64 -0.19 46.04 26.28
C GLY A 64 -0.44 44.54 26.13
N LYS A 65 0.60 43.75 26.42
CA LYS A 65 0.59 42.33 26.80
C LYS A 65 0.22 41.32 25.72
N THR A 66 1.26 40.69 25.16
CA THR A 66 1.18 39.39 24.49
C THR A 66 0.52 38.38 25.45
N PRO A 67 -0.60 37.73 25.10
CA PRO A 67 -1.16 36.69 25.93
C PRO A 67 -0.29 35.45 25.79
N THR A 68 0.46 35.11 26.84
CA THR A 68 0.98 33.76 27.04
C THR A 68 -0.21 32.81 27.10
N ARG A 69 -0.48 32.14 25.99
CA ARG A 69 -1.52 31.13 25.88
C ARG A 69 -1.16 30.00 26.85
N ARG A 70 -1.80 29.96 28.02
CA ARG A 70 -1.74 28.81 28.95
C ARG A 70 -2.06 27.56 28.13
N THR A 71 -1.07 26.69 27.97
CA THR A 71 -1.28 25.33 27.49
C THR A 71 -2.19 24.67 28.51
N ALA A 72 -3.45 24.44 28.15
CA ALA A 72 -4.34 23.61 28.95
C ALA A 72 -3.61 22.30 29.22
N ASP A 73 -3.43 21.97 30.50
CA ASP A 73 -2.89 20.68 30.90
C ASP A 73 -3.95 19.65 30.47
N TYR A 74 -3.75 19.00 29.31
CA TYR A 74 -4.61 17.94 28.79
C TYR A 74 -4.41 16.67 29.63
N SER A 75 -4.62 16.83 30.93
CA SER A 75 -4.85 15.73 31.85
C SER A 75 -6.19 15.12 31.45
N VAL A 76 -6.08 13.85 31.05
CA VAL A 76 -7.19 12.93 30.83
C VAL A 76 -7.94 13.06 29.49
N VAL A 77 -7.32 12.53 28.42
CA VAL A 77 -8.11 11.86 27.38
C VAL A 77 -9.01 10.85 28.08
N ASP A 78 -10.33 11.06 27.96
CA ASP A 78 -11.35 10.09 28.38
C ASP A 78 -11.16 8.80 27.57
N THR A 79 -10.48 7.84 28.19
CA THR A 79 -10.23 6.51 27.64
C THR A 79 -11.49 5.65 27.62
N GLN A 80 -12.56 6.01 28.34
CA GLN A 80 -13.84 5.32 28.23
C GLN A 80 -14.56 5.68 26.92
N ARG A 81 -14.43 6.92 26.45
CA ARG A 81 -15.00 7.39 25.17
C ARG A 81 -14.05 7.33 23.97
N SER A 82 -12.80 6.89 24.17
CA SER A 82 -11.79 6.79 23.12
C SER A 82 -11.29 5.36 22.95
N ILE A 83 -10.75 5.04 21.78
CA ILE A 83 -10.01 3.80 21.53
C ILE A 83 -8.56 4.12 21.20
N ARG A 84 -7.62 3.31 21.73
CA ARG A 84 -6.22 3.38 21.33
C ARG A 84 -6.07 2.69 19.97
N VAL A 85 -5.58 3.42 18.98
CA VAL A 85 -5.47 2.93 17.59
C VAL A 85 -4.03 2.70 17.16
N PHE A 86 -3.09 3.27 17.90
CA PHE A 86 -1.67 3.06 17.73
C PHE A 86 -0.99 3.08 19.10
N ASP A 87 -0.31 1.99 19.44
CA ASP A 87 0.48 1.86 20.66
C ASP A 87 1.96 2.07 20.30
N LEU A 88 2.56 3.14 20.82
CA LEU A 88 3.95 3.54 20.53
C LEU A 88 4.95 2.48 21.02
N LEU A 89 4.67 1.79 22.12
CA LEU A 89 5.55 0.77 22.69
C LEU A 89 5.46 -0.54 21.88
N THR A 90 4.26 -0.93 21.48
CA THR A 90 4.08 -2.07 20.55
C THR A 90 4.77 -1.80 19.21
N ASN A 91 4.72 -0.56 18.73
CA ASN A 91 5.34 -0.14 17.47
C ASN A 91 6.74 0.50 17.65
N SER A 92 7.44 0.19 18.75
CA SER A 92 8.77 0.74 19.05
C SER A 92 9.85 0.33 18.05
N HIS A 93 9.67 -0.77 17.32
CA HIS A 93 10.55 -1.16 16.21
C HIS A 93 10.62 -0.10 15.09
N LEU A 94 9.59 0.75 14.96
CA LEU A 94 9.56 1.89 14.04
C LEU A 94 10.25 3.14 14.63
N ALA A 95 10.49 3.20 15.95
CA ALA A 95 11.15 4.33 16.61
C ALA A 95 12.63 4.46 16.23
N HIS A 96 13.09 5.66 15.88
CA HIS A 96 14.50 5.98 15.65
C HIS A 96 15.08 6.52 16.95
N SER A 97 16.06 5.82 17.50
CA SER A 97 16.64 6.12 18.81
C SER A 97 17.76 7.14 18.68
N GLN A 98 17.70 8.21 19.47
CA GLN A 98 18.69 9.27 19.48
C GLN A 98 19.38 9.44 20.85
N ARG A 99 20.72 9.42 20.84
CA ARG A 99 21.60 9.66 21.99
C ARG A 99 22.82 10.41 21.47
N ASP A 100 22.79 11.74 21.59
CA ASP A 100 23.77 12.67 21.01
C ASP A 100 23.95 12.53 19.49
N GLY A 101 22.92 12.01 18.83
CA GLY A 101 22.97 11.55 17.46
C GLY A 101 22.08 10.31 17.22
N LEU A 102 21.96 9.87 15.97
CA LEU A 102 21.21 8.67 15.63
C LEU A 102 22.00 7.41 16.03
N PHE A 103 21.33 6.46 16.67
CA PHE A 103 21.90 5.14 16.99
C PHE A 103 21.11 4.03 16.30
N ILE A 104 21.82 3.14 15.59
CA ILE A 104 21.27 2.00 14.86
C ILE A 104 21.90 0.72 15.40
N SER A 105 21.13 -0.04 16.16
CA SER A 105 21.52 -1.39 16.59
C SER A 105 21.18 -2.41 15.50
N THR A 106 22.11 -3.32 15.16
CA THR A 106 21.83 -4.42 14.21
C THR A 106 21.20 -5.64 14.89
N ALA A 107 21.24 -5.69 16.22
CA ALA A 107 20.67 -6.76 17.02
C ALA A 107 19.13 -6.70 17.08
N GLU A 108 18.57 -5.52 16.86
CA GLU A 108 17.16 -5.22 17.03
C GLU A 108 16.35 -5.48 15.75
N ILE A 109 15.09 -5.87 15.94
CA ILE A 109 14.16 -6.06 14.83
C ILE A 109 13.90 -4.76 14.05
N GLY A 110 14.09 -3.60 14.69
CA GLY A 110 14.02 -2.30 14.04
C GLY A 110 15.10 -2.09 12.97
N PHE A 111 16.18 -2.87 12.95
CA PHE A 111 17.28 -2.71 11.99
C PHE A 111 16.83 -2.81 10.52
N TYR A 112 15.82 -3.64 10.24
CA TYR A 112 15.30 -3.85 8.88
C TYR A 112 14.91 -2.55 8.18
N LYS A 113 14.39 -1.55 8.92
CA LYS A 113 13.95 -0.28 8.33
C LYS A 113 15.09 0.55 7.74
N TYR A 114 16.32 0.39 8.24
CA TYR A 114 17.50 1.06 7.70
C TYR A 114 18.06 0.36 6.45
N THR A 115 17.47 -0.76 6.06
CA THR A 115 17.85 -1.58 4.90
C THR A 115 16.70 -1.62 3.88
N HIS A 116 16.68 -2.63 3.00
CA HIS A 116 15.54 -2.96 2.13
C HIS A 116 14.79 -4.22 2.63
N GLY A 117 14.79 -4.42 3.96
CA GLY A 117 14.31 -5.67 4.56
C GLY A 117 15.17 -6.85 4.13
N ARG A 118 14.53 -7.97 3.78
CA ARG A 118 15.22 -9.14 3.19
C ARG A 118 15.29 -9.09 1.66
N TRP A 119 14.71 -8.09 1.02
CA TRP A 119 14.67 -8.00 -0.43
C TRP A 119 15.91 -7.27 -0.96
N LYS A 120 16.74 -7.95 -1.77
CA LYS A 120 18.02 -7.44 -2.29
C LYS A 120 18.90 -6.84 -1.16
N SER A 121 18.88 -7.49 0.01
CA SER A 121 19.62 -7.00 1.18
C SER A 121 21.11 -7.27 1.06
N SER A 122 21.90 -6.43 1.73
CA SER A 122 23.34 -6.61 1.93
C SER A 122 23.68 -7.29 3.27
N PHE A 123 22.69 -7.91 3.91
CA PHE A 123 22.83 -8.45 5.26
C PHE A 123 22.20 -9.82 5.42
N VAL A 124 22.91 -10.69 6.14
CA VAL A 124 22.34 -11.83 6.85
C VAL A 124 21.94 -11.36 8.25
N PHE A 125 20.65 -11.39 8.53
CA PHE A 125 20.08 -10.84 9.77
C PHE A 125 19.99 -11.90 10.87
N ASN A 126 19.96 -11.43 12.13
CA ASN A 126 19.79 -12.27 13.32
C ASN A 126 20.88 -13.34 13.51
N ALA A 127 22.08 -13.12 12.98
CA ALA A 127 23.21 -14.00 13.23
C ALA A 127 23.72 -13.84 14.67
N LYS A 128 24.48 -14.83 15.15
CA LYS A 128 25.15 -14.78 16.46
C LYS A 128 26.66 -14.89 16.27
N VAL A 129 27.41 -13.99 16.93
CA VAL A 129 28.87 -14.04 17.02
C VAL A 129 29.22 -13.97 18.50
N GLY A 130 29.63 -15.11 19.08
CA GLY A 130 29.59 -15.30 20.53
C GLY A 130 28.16 -15.11 21.04
N ASP A 131 27.99 -14.38 22.13
CA ASP A 131 26.67 -14.07 22.73
C ASP A 131 25.96 -12.88 22.07
N ALA A 132 26.64 -12.19 21.15
CA ALA A 132 26.10 -11.01 20.49
C ALA A 132 25.25 -11.38 19.27
N LYS A 133 24.02 -10.84 19.24
CA LYS A 133 23.18 -10.85 18.05
C LYS A 133 23.61 -9.71 17.12
N VAL A 134 23.86 -10.02 15.85
CA VAL A 134 24.45 -9.09 14.87
C VAL A 134 23.83 -9.25 13.47
N ALA A 135 24.16 -8.33 12.58
CA ALA A 135 23.95 -8.50 11.14
C ALA A 135 25.31 -8.79 10.47
N LEU A 136 25.40 -9.88 9.72
CA LEU A 136 26.58 -10.16 8.90
C LEU A 136 26.43 -9.47 7.55
N VAL A 137 27.54 -8.97 7.01
CA VAL A 137 27.55 -8.35 5.67
C VAL A 137 27.50 -9.46 4.62
N ASP A 138 26.42 -9.53 3.87
CA ASP A 138 26.26 -10.49 2.77
C ASP A 138 27.06 -10.00 1.54
N GLY A 139 28.05 -10.78 1.13
CA GLY A 139 29.02 -10.38 0.10
C GLY A 139 30.07 -9.37 0.60
N LYS A 140 30.30 -8.31 -0.18
CA LYS A 140 31.37 -7.32 0.00
C LYS A 140 30.88 -5.88 0.12
N GLN A 141 29.58 -5.68 0.30
CA GLN A 141 29.00 -4.35 0.44
C GLN A 141 27.97 -4.37 1.54
N ALA A 142 27.98 -3.36 2.41
CA ALA A 142 26.87 -3.06 3.31
C ALA A 142 26.22 -1.74 2.89
N LEU A 143 24.89 -1.70 2.85
CA LEU A 143 24.13 -0.50 2.46
C LEU A 143 23.04 -0.20 3.49
N LEU A 144 23.12 1.00 4.06
CA LEU A 144 22.18 1.53 5.04
C LEU A 144 21.64 2.88 4.58
N ARG A 145 20.37 3.16 4.90
CA ARG A 145 19.79 4.50 4.76
C ARG A 145 19.11 4.94 6.04
N PHE A 146 19.37 6.17 6.44
CA PHE A 146 18.97 6.67 7.75
C PHE A 146 18.55 8.15 7.70
N PRO A 147 17.57 8.56 8.53
CA PRO A 147 17.15 9.95 8.57
C PRO A 147 17.99 10.78 9.54
N LEU A 148 18.09 12.09 9.28
CA LEU A 148 18.53 13.09 10.25
C LEU A 148 17.51 14.22 10.38
N ALA A 149 17.27 14.66 11.62
CA ALA A 149 16.26 15.67 11.94
C ALA A 149 16.64 17.07 11.46
N SER A 150 17.92 17.41 11.56
CA SER A 150 18.56 18.62 11.05
C SER A 150 19.71 18.25 10.14
N ALA A 151 20.07 19.14 9.22
CA ALA A 151 21.37 19.05 8.57
C ALA A 151 22.44 19.24 9.63
N THR A 152 23.56 18.57 9.50
CA THR A 152 24.73 18.86 10.32
C THR A 152 25.20 20.26 9.93
N GLY A 153 25.14 21.21 10.86
CA GLY A 153 25.60 22.58 10.63
C GLY A 153 27.12 22.65 10.38
N THR A 154 27.74 23.79 10.69
CA THR A 154 29.21 23.98 10.61
C THR A 154 30.00 23.10 11.60
N GLY A 155 29.32 22.44 12.55
CA GLY A 155 29.91 21.53 13.51
C GLY A 155 30.39 20.20 12.89
N SER A 156 31.53 19.72 13.35
CA SER A 156 32.09 18.45 12.87
C SER A 156 31.34 17.24 13.43
N CYS A 157 30.86 16.37 12.53
CA CYS A 157 30.15 15.15 12.88
C CYS A 157 31.06 13.92 12.82
N ALA A 158 30.63 12.83 13.44
CA ALA A 158 31.34 11.56 13.36
C ALA A 158 30.40 10.38 13.15
N LEU A 159 30.88 9.42 12.36
CA LEU A 159 30.27 8.10 12.20
C LEU A 159 31.05 7.11 13.06
N ARG A 160 30.35 6.35 13.90
CA ARG A 160 30.91 5.23 14.67
C ARG A 160 30.37 3.91 14.14
N LEU A 161 31.25 2.93 13.98
CA LEU A 161 30.92 1.60 13.47
C LEU A 161 31.50 0.55 14.42
N GLY A 162 30.63 -0.22 15.08
CA GLY A 162 31.07 -1.43 15.78
C GLY A 162 31.15 -2.58 14.79
N PHE A 163 32.35 -3.03 14.44
CA PHE A 163 32.54 -4.04 13.40
C PHE A 163 33.57 -5.10 13.79
N LYS A 164 33.29 -6.36 13.47
CA LYS A 164 34.24 -7.47 13.55
C LYS A 164 34.50 -8.01 12.15
N PRO A 165 35.70 -7.86 11.57
CA PRO A 165 35.99 -8.37 10.25
C PRO A 165 36.09 -9.90 10.26
N ALA A 166 35.72 -10.53 9.13
CA ALA A 166 35.82 -11.98 8.98
C ALA A 166 37.25 -12.47 8.66
N THR A 167 38.14 -11.56 8.26
CA THR A 167 39.51 -11.84 7.84
C THR A 167 40.47 -10.81 8.43
N SER A 168 41.71 -11.22 8.69
CA SER A 168 42.77 -10.29 9.09
C SER A 168 43.15 -9.36 7.93
N GLY A 169 43.59 -8.13 8.21
CA GLY A 169 43.98 -7.17 7.17
C GLY A 169 42.82 -6.61 6.33
N GLN A 170 41.58 -6.78 6.80
CA GLN A 170 40.40 -6.34 6.07
C GLN A 170 40.41 -4.82 5.87
N ARG A 171 40.08 -4.38 4.65
CA ARG A 171 39.92 -2.96 4.32
C ARG A 171 38.46 -2.62 4.08
N VAL A 172 38.02 -1.50 4.64
CA VAL A 172 36.64 -1.01 4.55
C VAL A 172 36.64 0.43 4.06
N SER A 173 36.21 0.63 2.82
CA SER A 173 36.01 1.95 2.24
C SER A 173 34.62 2.46 2.63
N VAL A 174 34.58 3.65 3.24
CA VAL A 174 33.38 4.26 3.81
C VAL A 174 32.88 5.36 2.89
N PHE A 175 31.65 5.21 2.39
CA PHE A 175 30.99 6.18 1.53
C PHE A 175 29.75 6.73 2.23
N VAL A 176 29.60 8.05 2.21
CA VAL A 176 28.40 8.74 2.69
C VAL A 176 27.84 9.58 1.55
N ASN A 177 26.55 9.39 1.25
CA ASN A 177 25.86 10.08 0.15
C ASN A 177 26.61 10.02 -1.19
N GLY A 178 27.28 8.87 -1.45
CA GLY A 178 28.03 8.62 -2.69
C GLY A 178 29.48 9.10 -2.68
N LYS A 179 29.90 9.88 -1.68
CA LYS A 179 31.28 10.38 -1.56
C LYS A 179 32.11 9.46 -0.66
N GLU A 180 33.29 9.04 -1.13
CA GLU A 180 34.26 8.32 -0.30
C GLU A 180 34.82 9.26 0.77
N ILE A 181 34.84 8.78 2.01
CA ILE A 181 35.29 9.56 3.17
C ILE A 181 36.66 9.10 3.63
N THR A 182 36.84 7.79 3.77
CA THR A 182 38.09 7.17 4.19
C THR A 182 38.06 5.68 3.88
N THR A 183 39.24 5.05 3.89
CA THR A 183 39.37 3.59 3.93
C THR A 183 40.06 3.19 5.23
N TYR A 184 39.34 2.47 6.09
CA TYR A 184 39.87 1.94 7.35
C TYR A 184 40.47 0.54 7.13
N SER A 185 41.59 0.25 7.77
CA SER A 185 42.27 -1.06 7.68
C SER A 185 42.31 -1.72 9.05
N PHE A 186 41.63 -2.86 9.18
CA PHE A 186 41.61 -3.67 10.39
C PHE A 186 42.89 -4.51 10.46
N ARG A 187 43.57 -4.50 11.61
CA ARG A 187 44.83 -5.26 11.77
C ARG A 187 44.58 -6.75 12.00
N GLY A 188 43.48 -7.09 12.68
CA GLY A 188 43.13 -8.48 13.01
C GLY A 188 41.65 -8.79 12.80
N THR A 189 41.15 -9.81 13.49
CA THR A 189 39.73 -10.24 13.45
C THR A 189 38.97 -9.90 14.73
N ALA A 190 39.57 -9.14 15.64
CA ALA A 190 38.90 -8.62 16.82
C ALA A 190 37.80 -7.63 16.42
N ARG A 191 36.79 -7.48 17.28
CA ARG A 191 35.82 -6.40 17.11
C ARG A 191 36.53 -5.08 17.42
N GLU A 192 36.33 -4.08 16.57
CA GLU A 192 36.83 -2.72 16.77
C GLU A 192 35.67 -1.72 16.67
N ASP A 193 35.76 -0.63 17.42
CA ASP A 193 34.85 0.51 17.32
C ASP A 193 35.53 1.59 16.48
N VAL A 194 35.16 1.67 15.20
CA VAL A 194 35.80 2.57 14.23
C VAL A 194 35.12 3.94 14.25
N LEU A 195 35.92 4.98 14.48
CA LEU A 195 35.47 6.38 14.41
C LEU A 195 35.90 7.02 13.09
N VAL A 196 34.95 7.54 12.33
CA VAL A 196 35.17 8.24 11.06
C VAL A 196 34.68 9.67 11.18
N ALA A 197 35.60 10.63 11.14
CA ALA A 197 35.26 12.05 11.11
C ALA A 197 34.59 12.42 9.77
N LEU A 198 33.48 13.16 9.85
CA LEU A 198 32.73 13.62 8.69
C LEU A 198 32.93 15.12 8.51
N LYS A 199 33.22 15.54 7.27
CA LYS A 199 33.31 16.95 6.90
C LYS A 199 31.93 17.61 7.02
N PRO A 200 31.85 18.89 7.44
CA PRO A 200 30.61 19.66 7.38
C PRO A 200 29.96 19.62 5.99
N GLY A 201 28.62 19.64 5.95
CA GLY A 201 27.83 19.61 4.71
C GLY A 201 27.70 18.24 4.02
N LEU A 202 28.39 17.20 4.49
CA LEU A 202 28.29 15.85 3.91
C LEU A 202 26.93 15.18 4.20
N LEU A 203 26.39 15.42 5.39
CA LEU A 203 25.10 14.90 5.83
C LEU A 203 24.01 15.93 5.58
N LYS A 204 22.89 15.49 4.99
CA LYS A 204 21.73 16.34 4.70
C LYS A 204 20.62 16.11 5.72
N ARG A 205 19.73 17.10 5.86
CA ARG A 205 18.44 16.89 6.53
C ARG A 205 17.65 15.82 5.77
N GLY A 206 16.95 14.94 6.49
CA GLY A 206 16.21 13.84 5.89
C GLY A 206 17.10 12.62 5.61
N GLU A 207 16.85 11.92 4.50
CA GLU A 207 17.46 10.62 4.23
C GLU A 207 18.92 10.74 3.80
N ASN A 208 19.81 10.00 4.45
CA ASN A 208 21.22 9.85 4.13
C ASN A 208 21.54 8.40 3.81
N LYS A 209 22.61 8.17 3.05
CA LYS A 209 23.06 6.86 2.62
C LYS A 209 24.46 6.57 3.14
N LEU A 210 24.62 5.44 3.83
CA LEU A 210 25.92 4.88 4.21
C LEU A 210 26.16 3.62 3.40
N ARG A 211 27.29 3.59 2.68
CA ARG A 211 27.77 2.40 1.97
C ARG A 211 29.16 2.06 2.47
N LEU A 212 29.35 0.81 2.84
CA LEU A 212 30.65 0.25 3.22
C LEU A 212 31.04 -0.77 2.15
N TYR A 213 32.25 -0.64 1.60
CA TYR A 213 32.81 -1.60 0.66
C TYR A 213 33.98 -2.36 1.30
N PHE A 214 33.95 -3.68 1.19
CA PHE A 214 34.88 -4.57 1.86
C PHE A 214 35.77 -5.28 0.85
N ARG A 215 37.09 -5.28 1.07
CA ARG A 215 38.05 -5.88 0.11
C ARG A 215 37.88 -7.39 -0.01
N SER A 216 37.68 -8.07 1.12
CA SER A 216 37.64 -9.53 1.20
C SER A 216 36.42 -10.03 1.96
N SER A 217 36.16 -11.33 1.85
CA SER A 217 35.16 -12.04 2.65
C SER A 217 35.80 -13.31 3.18
N GLY A 218 35.45 -13.71 4.41
CA GLY A 218 35.89 -14.94 5.05
C GLY A 218 34.69 -15.71 5.61
N THR A 219 34.95 -16.62 6.54
CA THR A 219 33.90 -17.37 7.24
C THR A 219 33.74 -16.83 8.65
N LEU A 220 32.51 -16.44 9.02
CA LEU A 220 32.17 -16.02 10.38
C LEU A 220 30.76 -16.52 10.71
N ALA A 221 30.59 -17.16 11.87
CA ALA A 221 29.32 -17.74 12.31
C ALA A 221 28.66 -18.68 11.27
N GLY A 222 29.46 -19.48 10.55
CA GLY A 222 28.97 -20.42 9.54
C GLY A 222 28.55 -19.78 8.20
N HIS A 223 28.74 -18.47 8.03
CA HIS A 223 28.42 -17.75 6.80
C HIS A 223 29.67 -17.21 6.12
N ARG A 224 29.67 -17.21 4.78
CA ARG A 224 30.64 -16.44 4.00
C ARG A 224 30.26 -14.96 4.05
N THR A 225 31.08 -14.12 4.67
CA THR A 225 30.74 -12.71 4.95
C THR A 225 32.00 -11.84 4.98
N ALA A 226 31.84 -10.53 4.76
CA ALA A 226 32.92 -9.57 5.02
C ALA A 226 33.17 -9.33 6.52
N GLY A 227 32.20 -9.64 7.38
CA GLY A 227 32.27 -9.48 8.84
C GLY A 227 30.91 -9.17 9.47
N ALA A 228 30.91 -8.97 10.78
CA ALA A 228 29.73 -8.68 11.58
C ALA A 228 29.64 -7.20 11.95
N LEU A 229 28.53 -6.56 11.59
CA LEU A 229 28.19 -5.21 12.01
C LEU A 229 27.31 -5.29 13.27
N TYR A 230 27.72 -4.61 14.33
CA TYR A 230 27.03 -4.59 15.63
C TYR A 230 26.12 -3.37 15.77
N TYR A 231 26.62 -2.21 15.38
CA TYR A 231 25.87 -0.97 15.40
C TYR A 231 26.50 0.07 14.47
N VAL A 232 25.69 1.09 14.15
CA VAL A 232 26.12 2.33 13.49
C VAL A 232 25.60 3.48 14.32
N ALA A 233 26.44 4.47 14.62
CA ALA A 233 26.02 5.71 15.26
C ALA A 233 26.49 6.92 14.49
N VAL A 234 25.67 7.97 14.44
CA VAL A 234 25.98 9.23 13.76
C VAL A 234 25.81 10.35 14.78
N SER A 235 26.92 10.88 15.30
CA SER A 235 26.92 11.94 16.32
C SER A 235 27.21 13.31 15.71
N GLN A 236 26.60 14.35 16.29
CA GLN A 236 26.85 15.75 15.90
C GLN A 236 28.05 16.38 16.64
N HIS A 237 28.68 15.64 17.57
CA HIS A 237 29.85 16.09 18.32
C HIS A 237 31.01 15.09 18.20
N LYS A 238 32.24 15.62 18.01
CA LYS A 238 33.49 14.84 17.90
C LYS A 238 33.89 14.11 19.18
N GLY A 239 33.41 14.53 20.36
CA GLY A 239 33.93 14.12 21.67
C GLY A 239 32.98 13.37 22.63
N GLY A 240 31.76 12.99 22.23
CA GLY A 240 30.78 12.37 23.13
C GLY A 240 31.01 10.88 23.38
N GLY A 241 31.30 10.50 24.62
CA GLY A 241 31.64 9.15 25.09
C GLY A 241 30.46 8.17 25.18
N PHE A 242 30.10 7.53 24.08
CA PHE A 242 29.28 6.32 24.13
C PHE A 242 30.05 5.09 23.62
N HIS A 243 30.33 4.17 24.55
CA HIS A 243 30.69 2.77 24.29
C HIS A 243 29.46 1.89 24.58
N PRO A 244 29.03 1.01 23.66
CA PRO A 244 27.77 0.27 23.75
C PRO A 244 27.83 -0.98 24.65
N GLU A 245 28.76 -1.06 25.60
CA GLU A 245 28.88 -2.24 26.48
C GLU A 245 27.81 -2.29 27.59
N GLY A 246 26.98 -1.24 27.72
CA GLY A 246 25.84 -1.22 28.63
C GLY A 246 24.65 -2.05 28.14
N LYS A 247 24.01 -2.80 29.06
CA LYS A 247 22.80 -3.60 28.80
C LYS A 247 21.72 -2.79 28.05
N ARG A 248 21.30 -3.40 26.94
CA ARG A 248 20.25 -3.05 25.97
C ARG A 248 19.08 -2.23 26.56
N PRO A 249 18.45 -1.36 25.77
CA PRO A 249 17.03 -1.07 25.93
C PRO A 249 16.26 -2.29 25.41
N SER A 250 16.15 -3.32 26.25
CA SER A 250 15.07 -4.29 26.07
C SER A 250 13.77 -3.59 26.46
N LEU A 251 12.71 -3.76 25.67
CA LEU A 251 11.35 -3.69 26.18
C LEU A 251 11.33 -4.56 27.46
N VAL A 252 11.35 -3.95 28.64
CA VAL A 252 11.35 -4.69 29.90
C VAL A 252 9.93 -5.21 30.08
N VAL A 253 9.68 -6.40 29.57
CA VAL A 253 8.45 -7.13 29.86
C VAL A 253 8.61 -7.67 31.28
N GLY A 254 7.77 -7.23 32.22
CA GLY A 254 7.80 -7.72 33.61
C GLY A 254 8.54 -6.83 34.62
N SER A 255 8.80 -5.56 34.31
CA SER A 255 8.96 -4.57 35.39
C SER A 255 7.67 -4.57 36.23
N PRO A 256 7.70 -4.25 37.53
CA PRO A 256 6.50 -4.11 38.36
C PRO A 256 5.39 -3.24 37.74
N ASN A 257 5.71 -2.46 36.70
CA ASN A 257 4.84 -1.50 36.01
C ASN A 257 4.53 -1.81 34.51
N GLY A 258 4.87 -2.99 33.96
CA GLY A 258 4.61 -3.33 32.56
C GLY A 258 5.71 -2.92 31.55
N ARG A 259 5.37 -2.86 30.24
CA ARG A 259 6.32 -2.49 29.15
C ARG A 259 6.72 -1.02 29.25
N SER A 260 8.00 -0.70 29.04
CA SER A 260 8.49 0.68 28.99
C SER A 260 9.57 0.93 27.94
N LEU A 261 9.72 2.21 27.55
CA LEU A 261 10.87 2.76 26.83
C LEU A 261 11.66 3.67 27.78
N SER A 262 12.81 3.20 28.26
CA SER A 262 13.68 3.94 29.19
C SER A 262 14.52 5.01 28.48
N ASP A 263 14.88 6.06 29.19
CA ASP A 263 15.73 7.19 28.77
C ASP A 263 17.22 6.89 28.53
N GLN A 264 17.57 5.65 28.20
CA GLN A 264 18.88 5.35 27.62
C GLN A 264 19.15 6.17 26.33
N PHE A 265 18.10 6.76 25.76
CA PHE A 265 18.10 7.71 24.66
C PHE A 265 17.41 9.01 25.11
N SER A 266 17.97 10.15 24.70
CA SER A 266 17.38 11.46 24.99
C SER A 266 16.15 11.75 24.12
N ARG A 267 16.00 11.02 22.99
CA ARG A 267 14.90 11.22 22.05
C ARG A 267 14.56 9.95 21.26
N TYR A 268 13.27 9.77 20.98
CA TYR A 268 12.75 8.76 20.07
C TYR A 268 11.86 9.41 19.01
N ASP A 269 12.09 9.09 17.73
CA ASP A 269 11.29 9.60 16.62
C ASP A 269 10.50 8.50 15.92
N TRP A 270 9.21 8.74 15.69
CA TRP A 270 8.36 7.94 14.81
C TRP A 270 7.97 8.74 13.60
N TYR A 271 8.18 8.17 12.42
CA TYR A 271 7.64 8.67 11.16
C TYR A 271 6.31 7.97 10.93
N VAL A 272 5.20 8.67 11.11
CA VAL A 272 3.87 8.05 11.24
C VAL A 272 2.76 8.97 10.72
N GLN A 273 1.73 8.38 10.12
CA GLN A 273 0.53 9.12 9.74
C GLN A 273 -0.38 9.32 10.95
N ILE A 274 -0.80 10.55 11.23
CA ILE A 274 -1.70 10.86 12.34
C ILE A 274 -3.15 10.54 11.92
N PRO A 275 -3.89 9.69 12.66
CA PRO A 275 -5.30 9.46 12.38
C PRO A 275 -6.12 10.75 12.48
N LYS A 276 -7.23 10.84 11.73
CA LYS A 276 -8.17 11.96 11.87
C LYS A 276 -8.67 12.02 13.32
N SER A 277 -8.68 13.22 13.91
CA SER A 277 -9.12 13.46 15.30
C SER A 277 -8.30 12.75 16.39
N ALA A 278 -7.05 12.38 16.09
CA ALA A 278 -6.19 11.74 17.07
C ALA A 278 -5.77 12.67 18.21
N ARG A 279 -5.65 12.09 19.40
CA ARG A 279 -4.99 12.67 20.57
C ARG A 279 -3.81 11.79 20.96
N LEU A 280 -2.71 12.42 21.37
CA LEU A 280 -1.59 11.74 21.99
C LEU A 280 -1.84 11.62 23.49
N VAL A 281 -1.59 10.44 24.04
CA VAL A 281 -1.47 10.20 25.48
C VAL A 281 -0.16 9.51 25.69
N CYS A 282 0.65 9.93 26.67
CA CYS A 282 1.88 9.27 27.04
C CYS A 282 2.08 9.29 28.56
N PRO A 283 1.76 8.19 29.26
CA PRO A 283 2.17 8.01 30.65
C PRO A 283 3.69 7.83 30.73
N ALA A 284 4.29 8.34 31.80
CA ALA A 284 5.71 8.23 32.09
C ALA A 284 5.96 8.05 33.58
N ARG A 285 7.06 7.37 33.93
CA ARG A 285 7.61 7.32 35.28
C ARG A 285 8.92 8.09 35.31
N VAL A 286 9.09 8.96 36.30
CA VAL A 286 10.35 9.64 36.61
C VAL A 286 10.87 9.07 37.93
N VAL A 287 12.14 8.70 37.99
CA VAL A 287 12.80 8.18 39.19
C VAL A 287 14.10 8.94 39.41
N GLY A 288 14.31 9.42 40.65
CA GLY A 288 15.47 10.19 41.06
C GLY A 288 15.46 11.62 40.48
N GLY A 289 14.99 12.62 41.23
CA GLY A 289 15.00 14.02 40.78
C GLY A 289 13.79 14.41 39.92
N SER A 290 13.99 15.26 38.90
CA SER A 290 12.94 15.79 38.02
C SER A 290 13.38 15.77 36.57
N ALA A 291 12.43 15.62 35.64
CA ALA A 291 12.69 15.62 34.21
C ALA A 291 11.71 16.52 33.44
N GLU A 292 12.19 17.17 32.38
CA GLU A 292 11.35 17.80 31.38
C GLU A 292 10.97 16.76 30.30
N LEU A 293 9.67 16.53 30.17
CA LEU A 293 9.08 15.61 29.20
C LEU A 293 8.44 16.41 28.07
N GLU A 294 8.82 16.12 26.83
CA GLU A 294 8.32 16.83 25.65
C GLU A 294 7.83 15.85 24.58
N ALA A 295 6.75 16.24 23.89
CA ALA A 295 6.41 15.69 22.59
C ALA A 295 6.45 16.79 21.53
N LEU A 296 7.07 16.47 20.41
CA LEU A 296 7.22 17.38 19.27
C LEU A 296 6.68 16.72 18.01
N VAL A 297 6.08 17.51 17.13
CA VAL A 297 5.54 17.07 15.85
C VAL A 297 6.10 17.94 14.74
N GLN A 298 6.56 17.32 13.66
CA GLN A 298 7.00 18.00 12.46
C GLN A 298 6.37 17.39 11.21
N THR A 299 5.82 18.23 10.33
CA THR A 299 5.39 17.87 8.98
C THR A 299 6.44 18.31 7.95
N ASP A 300 6.37 17.77 6.74
CA ASP A 300 7.23 18.20 5.64
C ASP A 300 7.06 19.71 5.37
N GLY A 301 8.18 20.39 5.10
CA GLY A 301 8.22 21.84 4.85
C GLY A 301 7.95 22.74 6.07
N SER A 302 7.58 22.20 7.23
CA SER A 302 7.23 22.99 8.42
C SER A 302 8.28 22.90 9.53
N PRO A 303 8.38 23.92 10.40
CA PRO A 303 9.19 23.82 11.62
C PRO A 303 8.62 22.76 12.57
N GLU A 304 9.47 22.26 13.46
CA GLU A 304 9.06 21.36 14.53
C GLU A 304 8.23 22.13 15.58
N VAL A 305 7.12 21.56 16.02
CA VAL A 305 6.20 22.17 16.98
C VAL A 305 6.11 21.31 18.23
N ILE A 306 6.32 21.91 19.40
CA ILE A 306 6.09 21.25 20.68
C ILE A 306 4.59 21.15 20.90
N VAL A 307 4.08 19.93 21.07
CA VAL A 307 2.66 19.67 21.33
C VAL A 307 2.36 19.53 22.83
N PHE A 308 3.34 19.10 23.62
CA PHE A 308 3.35 19.29 25.07
C PHE A 308 4.79 19.44 25.59
N ARG A 309 4.93 20.14 26.71
CA ARG A 309 6.15 20.24 27.52
C ARG A 309 5.73 20.30 28.99
N HIS A 310 6.23 19.37 29.80
CA HIS A 310 5.95 19.36 31.24
C HIS A 310 7.21 19.06 32.03
N SER A 311 7.50 19.88 33.04
CA SER A 311 8.46 19.53 34.08
C SER A 311 7.76 18.62 35.09
N ARG A 312 8.30 17.42 35.32
CA ARG A 312 7.70 16.39 36.17
C ARG A 312 8.70 15.95 37.25
N PRO A 313 8.37 16.03 38.54
CA PRO A 313 9.19 15.47 39.61
C PRO A 313 9.17 13.94 39.58
N ALA A 314 9.95 13.29 40.44
CA ALA A 314 9.86 11.85 40.64
C ALA A 314 8.41 11.42 40.90
N GLY A 315 7.96 10.38 40.21
CA GLY A 315 6.58 9.90 40.28
C GLY A 315 6.03 9.36 38.96
N LEU A 316 4.75 8.99 38.99
CA LEU A 316 3.98 8.58 37.81
C LEU A 316 3.20 9.78 37.26
N HIS A 317 3.31 9.98 35.96
CA HIS A 317 2.72 11.13 35.28
C HIS A 317 1.97 10.68 34.03
N ARG A 318 0.92 11.41 33.68
CA ARG A 318 0.19 11.23 32.43
C ARG A 318 0.04 12.57 31.75
N GLN A 319 0.53 12.66 30.53
CA GLN A 319 0.48 13.85 29.69
C GLN A 319 -0.07 13.50 28.32
N GLY A 320 -0.55 14.51 27.60
CA GLY A 320 -1.11 14.32 26.27
C GLY A 320 -1.25 15.62 25.52
N ALA A 321 -1.63 15.52 24.26
CA ALA A 321 -1.87 16.66 23.39
C ALA A 321 -2.91 16.32 22.33
N ASP A 322 -3.69 17.31 21.90
CA ASP A 322 -4.54 17.18 20.72
C ASP A 322 -3.68 17.21 19.45
N LEU A 323 -3.82 16.18 18.61
CA LEU A 323 -3.14 16.08 17.32
C LEU A 323 -4.09 16.28 16.14
N ALA A 324 -5.36 16.64 16.36
CA ALA A 324 -6.37 16.76 15.31
C ALA A 324 -5.94 17.69 14.15
N ARG A 325 -5.18 18.76 14.44
CA ARG A 325 -4.63 19.67 13.40
C ARG A 325 -3.65 18.99 12.42
N PHE A 326 -3.11 17.84 12.79
CA PHE A 326 -2.22 17.01 11.95
C PHE A 326 -2.94 15.80 11.35
N GLY A 327 -4.24 15.64 11.58
CA GLY A 327 -5.02 14.48 11.12
C GLY A 327 -4.89 14.26 9.61
N GLY A 328 -4.61 13.02 9.22
CA GLY A 328 -4.34 12.60 7.84
C GLY A 328 -2.90 12.84 7.36
N GLN A 329 -2.11 13.67 8.04
CA GLN A 329 -0.75 14.00 7.62
C GLN A 329 0.27 13.00 8.17
N VAL A 330 1.34 12.78 7.40
CA VAL A 330 2.53 12.07 7.87
C VAL A 330 3.42 13.05 8.62
N VAL A 331 3.84 12.66 9.83
CA VAL A 331 4.66 13.49 10.72
C VAL A 331 5.86 12.73 11.25
N ARG A 332 6.88 13.47 11.69
CA ARG A 332 7.84 13.00 12.68
C ARG A 332 7.31 13.36 14.07
N LEU A 333 6.81 12.37 14.80
CA LEU A 333 6.49 12.49 16.22
C LEU A 333 7.73 12.17 17.04
N SER A 334 8.11 13.05 17.95
CA SER A 334 9.32 12.93 18.75
C SER A 334 8.96 12.96 20.22
N LEU A 335 9.37 11.94 21.00
CA LEU A 335 9.33 11.99 22.46
C LEU A 335 10.74 12.32 22.95
N ARG A 336 10.88 13.41 23.71
CA ARG A 336 12.17 13.91 24.21
C ARG A 336 12.15 13.99 25.73
N VAL A 337 13.27 13.61 26.34
CA VAL A 337 13.52 13.71 27.78
C VAL A 337 14.74 14.62 27.97
N LYS A 338 14.61 15.59 28.88
CA LYS A 338 15.76 16.31 29.44
C LYS A 338 15.75 16.10 30.94
N ALA A 339 16.78 15.47 31.45
CA ALA A 339 16.90 15.17 32.87
C ALA A 339 18.36 15.31 33.31
N PRO A 340 18.62 15.70 34.57
CA PRO A 340 19.97 15.72 35.11
C PRO A 340 20.52 14.30 35.26
N ALA A 341 21.84 14.19 35.44
CA ALA A 341 22.49 12.90 35.70
C ALA A 341 21.89 12.25 36.96
N GLY A 342 21.65 10.93 36.89
CA GLY A 342 21.02 10.17 37.97
C GLY A 342 19.49 10.13 37.95
N THR A 343 18.83 10.95 37.11
CA THR A 343 17.40 10.83 36.83
C THR A 343 17.18 9.79 35.75
N THR A 344 16.19 8.91 35.96
CA THR A 344 15.71 7.97 34.94
C THR A 344 14.26 8.22 34.60
N VAL A 345 13.94 8.22 33.30
CA VAL A 345 12.60 8.36 32.76
C VAL A 345 12.22 7.14 31.95
N SER A 346 10.98 6.67 32.13
CA SER A 346 10.42 5.57 31.35
C SER A 346 9.06 5.97 30.80
N TRP A 347 8.90 5.95 29.47
CA TRP A 347 7.58 6.02 28.83
C TRP A 347 6.88 4.67 29.02
N LEU A 348 5.64 4.67 29.50
CA LEU A 348 4.93 3.48 29.95
C LEU A 348 3.88 2.99 28.94
N ASP A 349 3.35 1.79 29.16
CA ASP A 349 2.19 1.29 28.43
C ASP A 349 1.00 2.27 28.55
N GLY A 350 0.24 2.38 27.48
CA GLY A 350 -0.77 3.42 27.28
C GLY A 350 -0.28 4.60 26.45
N CYS A 351 1.03 4.75 26.19
CA CYS A 351 1.54 5.79 25.30
C CYS A 351 1.16 5.48 23.84
N GLY A 352 0.41 6.38 23.20
CA GLY A 352 -0.14 6.11 21.87
C GLY A 352 -1.16 7.13 21.37
N PHE A 353 -1.72 6.83 20.20
CA PHE A 353 -2.80 7.61 19.59
C PHE A 353 -4.16 7.06 20.01
N TYR A 354 -5.02 7.97 20.44
CA TYR A 354 -6.39 7.71 20.81
C TYR A 354 -7.31 8.52 19.92
N VAL A 355 -8.41 7.92 19.49
CA VAL A 355 -9.45 8.59 18.71
C VAL A 355 -10.81 8.36 19.37
N PRO A 356 -11.78 9.25 19.16
CA PRO A 356 -13.14 9.04 19.68
C PRO A 356 -13.74 7.72 19.19
N LYS A 357 -14.46 7.03 20.07
CA LYS A 357 -15.32 5.90 19.69
C LYS A 357 -16.41 6.42 18.76
N VAL A 358 -16.66 5.69 17.68
CA VAL A 358 -17.75 5.96 16.76
C VAL A 358 -18.76 4.84 16.88
N ALA A 359 -20.05 5.18 16.88
CA ALA A 359 -21.10 4.16 16.89
C ALA A 359 -20.96 3.25 15.66
N PRO A 360 -20.84 1.92 15.85
CA PRO A 360 -20.75 0.99 14.74
C PRO A 360 -22.08 0.93 13.99
N PHE A 361 -22.02 0.57 12.72
CA PHE A 361 -23.21 0.15 11.98
C PHE A 361 -23.68 -1.22 12.49
N ALA A 362 -24.98 -1.47 12.34
CA ALA A 362 -25.55 -2.76 12.67
C ALA A 362 -24.82 -3.87 11.90
N ALA A 363 -24.42 -4.92 12.61
CA ALA A 363 -23.86 -6.10 11.96
C ALA A 363 -24.98 -6.85 11.21
N PRO A 364 -24.66 -7.60 10.14
CA PRO A 364 -25.61 -8.52 9.52
C PRO A 364 -26.18 -9.46 10.59
N LYS A 365 -27.51 -9.55 10.71
CA LYS A 365 -28.19 -10.43 11.68
C LYS A 365 -27.98 -11.91 11.36
N THR A 366 -27.80 -12.23 10.08
CA THR A 366 -27.58 -13.59 9.58
C THR A 366 -26.45 -13.61 8.56
N PRO A 367 -25.62 -14.66 8.54
CA PRO A 367 -24.63 -14.86 7.47
C PRO A 367 -25.28 -14.86 6.09
N ALA A 368 -24.56 -14.34 5.08
CA ALA A 368 -25.07 -14.34 3.72
C ALA A 368 -25.22 -15.78 3.16
N ARG A 369 -26.32 -16.00 2.43
CA ARG A 369 -26.63 -17.29 1.81
C ARG A 369 -25.87 -17.49 0.50
N HIS A 370 -25.55 -16.40 -0.20
CA HIS A 370 -24.86 -16.41 -1.48
C HIS A 370 -23.66 -15.45 -1.47
N VAL A 371 -22.67 -15.75 -2.29
CA VAL A 371 -21.48 -14.92 -2.51
C VAL A 371 -21.19 -14.87 -4.01
N PHE A 372 -21.20 -13.67 -4.59
CA PHE A 372 -20.96 -13.43 -6.00
C PHE A 372 -19.83 -12.43 -6.18
N ILE A 373 -18.78 -12.82 -6.91
CA ILE A 373 -17.65 -11.96 -7.24
C ILE A 373 -17.70 -11.65 -8.73
N TRP A 374 -17.93 -10.38 -9.06
CA TRP A 374 -17.81 -9.81 -10.39
C TRP A 374 -16.41 -9.21 -10.55
N MET A 375 -15.52 -9.99 -11.15
CA MET A 375 -14.14 -9.62 -11.44
C MET A 375 -14.07 -9.10 -12.88
N VAL A 376 -13.62 -7.85 -13.04
CA VAL A 376 -13.47 -7.21 -14.34
C VAL A 376 -12.01 -7.15 -14.72
N ASP A 377 -11.63 -7.71 -15.86
CA ASP A 377 -10.24 -7.73 -16.34
C ASP A 377 -9.84 -6.34 -16.86
N THR A 378 -8.74 -5.79 -16.34
CA THR A 378 -8.17 -4.45 -16.66
C THR A 378 -9.05 -3.22 -16.39
N LEU A 379 -10.10 -3.28 -15.57
CA LEU A 379 -10.92 -2.09 -15.24
C LEU A 379 -10.16 -1.10 -14.33
N ARG A 380 -9.85 0.09 -14.88
CA ARG A 380 -9.31 1.21 -14.11
C ARG A 380 -10.39 1.84 -13.24
N SER A 381 -10.05 2.12 -11.98
CA SER A 381 -10.94 2.82 -11.03
C SER A 381 -11.39 4.18 -11.53
N ASP A 382 -10.49 4.95 -12.17
CA ASP A 382 -10.73 6.30 -12.69
C ASP A 382 -11.75 6.40 -13.85
N ARG A 383 -12.29 5.27 -14.30
CA ARG A 383 -13.42 5.20 -15.25
C ARG A 383 -14.79 5.23 -14.58
N LEU A 384 -14.88 4.95 -13.28
CA LEU A 384 -16.15 5.01 -12.55
C LEU A 384 -16.30 6.35 -11.82
N ARG A 385 -17.51 6.90 -11.81
CA ARG A 385 -17.79 8.25 -11.29
C ARG A 385 -17.46 8.41 -9.80
N VAL A 386 -17.58 7.36 -9.01
CA VAL A 386 -17.27 7.37 -7.57
C VAL A 386 -15.78 7.61 -7.28
N TYR A 387 -14.88 7.20 -8.18
CA TYR A 387 -13.44 7.42 -8.05
C TYR A 387 -12.98 8.67 -8.80
N ASN A 388 -13.63 8.98 -9.93
CA ASN A 388 -13.36 10.16 -10.74
C ASN A 388 -14.67 10.82 -11.17
N PRO A 389 -15.16 11.85 -10.46
CA PRO A 389 -16.40 12.53 -10.80
C PRO A 389 -16.42 13.17 -12.19
N LYS A 390 -15.24 13.39 -12.79
CA LYS A 390 -15.05 13.99 -14.12
C LYS A 390 -14.89 12.95 -15.23
N THR A 391 -15.00 11.65 -14.93
CA THR A 391 -14.94 10.61 -15.97
C THR A 391 -16.02 10.84 -17.02
N ARG A 392 -15.65 10.66 -18.28
CA ARG A 392 -16.60 10.68 -19.42
C ARG A 392 -17.33 9.35 -19.59
N VAL A 393 -16.80 8.27 -19.00
CA VAL A 393 -17.32 6.92 -19.18
C VAL A 393 -18.60 6.76 -18.37
N LYS A 394 -19.67 6.31 -19.05
CA LYS A 394 -20.98 6.10 -18.46
C LYS A 394 -21.06 4.68 -17.93
N THR A 395 -21.32 4.54 -16.64
CA THR A 395 -21.48 3.23 -15.97
C THR A 395 -22.70 3.25 -15.05
N PRO A 396 -23.91 3.45 -15.60
CA PRO A 396 -25.12 3.67 -14.80
C PRO A 396 -25.44 2.51 -13.85
N ASN A 397 -25.06 1.27 -14.18
CA ASN A 397 -25.35 0.11 -13.33
C ASN A 397 -24.36 0.02 -12.16
N PHE A 398 -23.07 0.28 -12.37
CA PHE A 398 -22.10 0.44 -11.30
C PHE A 398 -22.44 1.65 -10.43
N ASP A 399 -22.84 2.78 -11.02
CA ASP A 399 -23.28 3.98 -10.28
C ASP A 399 -24.51 3.67 -9.39
N ALA A 400 -25.47 2.88 -9.89
CA ALA A 400 -26.60 2.41 -9.09
C ALA A 400 -26.17 1.44 -7.99
N PHE A 401 -25.22 0.55 -8.28
CA PHE A 401 -24.71 -0.43 -7.31
C PHE A 401 -23.95 0.24 -6.16
N VAL A 402 -23.14 1.27 -6.43
CA VAL A 402 -22.46 2.10 -5.41
C VAL A 402 -23.46 2.65 -4.39
N LYS A 403 -24.66 3.05 -4.80
CA LYS A 403 -25.72 3.55 -3.88
C LYS A 403 -26.23 2.48 -2.92
N THR A 404 -26.06 1.20 -3.25
CA THR A 404 -26.50 0.06 -2.43
C THR A 404 -25.35 -0.66 -1.72
N GLY A 405 -24.11 -0.42 -2.15
CA GLY A 405 -22.91 -1.02 -1.60
C GLY A 405 -22.08 -0.05 -0.74
N VAL A 406 -20.95 -0.55 -0.27
CA VAL A 406 -19.88 0.21 0.36
C VAL A 406 -18.69 0.21 -0.58
N THR A 407 -18.17 1.38 -0.90
CA THR A 407 -17.06 1.55 -1.84
C THR A 407 -15.78 1.91 -1.10
N PHE A 408 -14.72 1.13 -1.28
CA PHE A 408 -13.38 1.54 -0.87
C PHE A 408 -12.81 2.49 -1.93
N LEU A 409 -12.51 3.73 -1.56
CA LEU A 409 -11.93 4.74 -2.45
C LEU A 409 -10.46 4.45 -2.78
N HIS A 410 -9.82 3.63 -1.96
CA HIS A 410 -8.45 3.18 -2.13
C HIS A 410 -8.41 1.66 -2.06
N SER A 411 -8.09 1.02 -3.19
CA SER A 411 -7.90 -0.41 -3.25
C SER A 411 -6.74 -0.74 -4.18
N MET A 412 -5.79 -1.55 -3.69
CA MET A 412 -4.57 -1.88 -4.41
C MET A 412 -4.50 -3.38 -4.71
N MET A 413 -4.29 -3.71 -5.98
CA MET A 413 -4.09 -5.08 -6.42
C MET A 413 -2.62 -5.49 -6.39
N GLN A 414 -2.36 -6.77 -6.13
CA GLN A 414 -1.02 -7.27 -5.82
C GLN A 414 -0.07 -7.35 -7.03
N GLY A 415 -0.57 -7.12 -8.24
CA GLY A 415 0.21 -7.01 -9.47
C GLY A 415 -0.54 -6.27 -10.57
N ALA A 416 0.16 -5.96 -11.66
CA ALA A 416 -0.38 -5.33 -12.87
C ALA A 416 -0.63 -6.35 -14.00
N HIS A 417 -0.96 -7.59 -13.64
CA HIS A 417 -1.19 -8.70 -14.56
C HIS A 417 -2.11 -9.73 -13.90
N SER A 418 -2.98 -10.39 -14.69
CA SER A 418 -4.02 -11.26 -14.14
C SER A 418 -3.49 -12.43 -13.32
N ILE A 419 -2.31 -12.98 -13.67
CA ILE A 419 -1.71 -14.13 -12.96
C ILE A 419 -1.50 -13.86 -11.46
N PRO A 420 -0.65 -12.89 -11.05
CA PRO A 420 -0.45 -12.60 -9.63
C PRO A 420 -1.73 -12.09 -8.95
N SER A 421 -2.53 -11.30 -9.66
CA SER A 421 -3.75 -10.68 -9.11
C SER A 421 -4.82 -11.71 -8.76
N HIS A 422 -5.17 -12.60 -9.68
CA HIS A 422 -6.13 -13.68 -9.42
C HIS A 422 -5.62 -14.67 -8.38
N ALA A 423 -4.30 -14.97 -8.38
CA ALA A 423 -3.71 -15.81 -7.35
C ALA A 423 -3.91 -15.18 -5.96
N SER A 424 -3.64 -13.88 -5.82
CA SER A 424 -3.81 -13.15 -4.56
C SER A 424 -5.27 -13.14 -4.10
N VAL A 425 -6.22 -12.85 -4.99
CA VAL A 425 -7.66 -12.83 -4.67
C VAL A 425 -8.18 -14.23 -4.28
N LEU A 426 -7.80 -15.27 -5.03
CA LEU A 426 -8.33 -16.62 -4.83
C LEU A 426 -7.63 -17.39 -3.71
N THR A 427 -6.53 -16.89 -3.15
CA THR A 427 -5.79 -17.56 -2.06
C THR A 427 -5.71 -16.72 -0.79
N GLY A 428 -5.92 -15.40 -0.89
CA GLY A 428 -5.66 -14.46 0.20
C GLY A 428 -4.17 -14.32 0.55
N LEU A 429 -3.26 -14.72 -0.35
CA LEU A 429 -1.81 -14.69 -0.15
C LEU A 429 -1.16 -13.60 -1.02
N TYR A 430 -0.04 -13.04 -0.58
CA TYR A 430 0.74 -12.13 -1.43
C TYR A 430 1.62 -12.90 -2.43
N PRO A 431 2.11 -12.23 -3.50
CA PRO A 431 2.99 -12.85 -4.48
C PRO A 431 4.23 -13.51 -3.88
N GLY A 432 4.85 -12.91 -2.85
CA GLY A 432 5.98 -13.51 -2.13
C GLY A 432 5.70 -14.91 -1.56
N LYS A 433 4.43 -15.26 -1.31
CA LYS A 433 3.99 -16.52 -0.69
C LYS A 433 3.40 -17.51 -1.69
N HIS A 434 2.51 -17.08 -2.58
CA HIS A 434 1.90 -17.99 -3.55
C HIS A 434 2.82 -18.33 -4.74
N GLY A 435 3.80 -17.48 -5.06
CA GLY A 435 4.79 -17.75 -6.11
C GLY A 435 4.31 -17.56 -7.55
N MET A 436 3.02 -17.30 -7.78
CA MET A 436 2.48 -16.86 -9.08
C MET A 436 2.96 -15.45 -9.46
N TYR A 437 3.85 -15.37 -10.44
CA TYR A 437 4.51 -14.14 -10.87
C TYR A 437 4.35 -13.89 -12.37
N ASN A 438 4.50 -14.94 -13.17
CA ASN A 438 4.41 -14.91 -14.63
C ASN A 438 3.77 -16.22 -15.15
N ASP A 439 3.71 -16.34 -16.46
CA ASP A 439 3.15 -17.47 -17.21
C ASP A 439 3.89 -18.80 -17.01
N ASP A 440 5.17 -18.77 -16.62
CA ASP A 440 5.94 -19.97 -16.26
C ASP A 440 5.50 -20.62 -14.93
N ASN A 441 4.70 -19.93 -14.12
CA ASN A 441 4.32 -20.41 -12.80
C ASN A 441 2.96 -21.11 -12.84
N LYS A 442 2.82 -22.14 -12.02
CA LYS A 442 1.56 -22.85 -11.83
C LYS A 442 1.18 -22.81 -10.36
N GLN A 443 -0.10 -22.54 -10.09
CA GLN A 443 -0.58 -22.48 -8.72
C GLN A 443 -0.45 -23.87 -8.09
N PRO A 444 0.28 -24.01 -6.98
CA PRO A 444 0.47 -25.31 -6.36
C PRO A 444 -0.87 -25.89 -5.91
N SER A 445 -1.09 -27.19 -6.14
CA SER A 445 -2.30 -27.89 -5.68
C SER A 445 -2.45 -27.91 -4.15
N ARG A 446 -1.35 -27.72 -3.42
CA ARG A 446 -1.37 -27.57 -1.95
C ARG A 446 -1.92 -26.22 -1.46
N SER A 447 -2.03 -25.22 -2.35
CA SER A 447 -2.52 -23.89 -1.97
C SER A 447 -4.05 -23.89 -2.01
N THR A 448 -4.68 -23.80 -0.85
CA THR A 448 -6.15 -23.77 -0.75
C THR A 448 -6.73 -22.55 -1.47
N LEU A 449 -7.65 -22.81 -2.41
CA LEU A 449 -8.41 -21.77 -3.09
C LEU A 449 -9.70 -21.42 -2.33
N LEU A 450 -10.18 -20.19 -2.54
CA LEU A 450 -11.43 -19.69 -1.96
C LEU A 450 -12.62 -20.59 -2.29
N SER A 451 -12.63 -21.16 -3.50
CA SER A 451 -13.62 -22.13 -3.98
C SER A 451 -13.65 -23.40 -3.13
N GLU A 452 -12.51 -23.95 -2.76
CA GLU A 452 -12.45 -25.14 -1.91
C GLU A 452 -12.99 -24.86 -0.50
N VAL A 453 -12.70 -23.68 0.05
CA VAL A 453 -13.21 -23.28 1.37
C VAL A 453 -14.74 -23.18 1.34
N PHE A 454 -15.31 -22.52 0.33
CA PHE A 454 -16.76 -22.45 0.17
C PHE A 454 -17.41 -23.81 -0.11
N GLN A 455 -16.78 -24.64 -0.93
CA GLN A 455 -17.27 -25.99 -1.22
C GLN A 455 -17.34 -26.84 0.05
N ARG A 456 -16.27 -26.83 0.87
CA ARG A 456 -16.25 -27.51 2.18
C ARG A 456 -17.29 -26.96 3.16
N ALA A 457 -17.67 -25.68 3.02
CA ALA A 457 -18.72 -25.04 3.81
C ALA A 457 -20.16 -25.28 3.25
N GLY A 458 -20.32 -26.19 2.28
CA GLY A 458 -21.61 -26.60 1.74
C GLY A 458 -22.19 -25.67 0.65
N PHE A 459 -21.36 -24.81 0.05
CA PHE A 459 -21.79 -24.00 -1.10
C PHE A 459 -21.66 -24.81 -2.40
N THR A 460 -22.62 -24.64 -3.30
CA THR A 460 -22.47 -24.99 -4.70
C THR A 460 -21.63 -23.91 -5.38
N THR A 461 -20.43 -24.28 -5.82
CA THR A 461 -19.41 -23.36 -6.32
C THR A 461 -19.37 -23.33 -7.85
N ALA A 462 -19.29 -22.15 -8.44
CA ALA A 462 -19.23 -21.98 -9.90
C ALA A 462 -18.18 -20.95 -10.33
N ALA A 463 -17.42 -21.28 -11.38
CA ALA A 463 -16.50 -20.38 -12.04
C ALA A 463 -16.89 -20.16 -13.50
N PHE A 464 -17.06 -18.89 -13.88
CA PHE A 464 -17.25 -18.45 -15.27
C PHE A 464 -16.07 -17.55 -15.62
N LEU A 465 -15.11 -18.09 -16.38
CA LEU A 465 -13.80 -17.49 -16.57
C LEU A 465 -13.57 -17.12 -18.04
N SER A 466 -13.43 -15.82 -18.29
CA SER A 466 -13.11 -15.29 -19.62
C SER A 466 -11.64 -14.89 -19.76
N ASN A 467 -10.79 -15.23 -18.79
CA ASN A 467 -9.34 -15.04 -18.83
C ASN A 467 -8.62 -16.40 -18.98
N GLY A 468 -7.77 -16.54 -20.00
CA GLY A 468 -7.07 -17.79 -20.31
C GLY A 468 -5.95 -18.17 -19.34
N TYR A 469 -5.38 -17.22 -18.61
CA TYR A 469 -4.37 -17.44 -17.57
C TYR A 469 -4.99 -17.90 -16.25
N VAL A 470 -6.27 -17.61 -16.04
CA VAL A 470 -7.04 -18.10 -14.89
C VAL A 470 -7.71 -19.41 -15.30
N SER A 471 -6.89 -20.45 -15.51
CA SER A 471 -7.36 -21.74 -16.02
C SER A 471 -6.78 -22.95 -15.30
N SER A 472 -7.24 -24.15 -15.69
CA SER A 472 -6.75 -25.43 -15.15
C SER A 472 -5.26 -25.63 -15.43
N ALA A 473 -4.75 -25.11 -16.54
CA ALA A 473 -3.34 -25.12 -16.89
C ALA A 473 -2.48 -24.40 -15.82
N TRP A 474 -3.02 -23.35 -15.20
CA TRP A 474 -2.38 -22.60 -14.11
C TRP A 474 -2.83 -23.02 -12.71
N GLY A 475 -3.58 -24.12 -12.56
CA GLY A 475 -3.91 -24.72 -11.25
C GLY A 475 -5.24 -24.27 -10.62
N TYR A 476 -6.09 -23.53 -11.33
CA TYR A 476 -7.33 -22.94 -10.79
C TYR A 476 -8.58 -23.84 -10.83
N LYS A 477 -8.46 -25.13 -11.19
CA LYS A 477 -9.62 -26.06 -11.31
C LYS A 477 -10.21 -26.53 -9.98
N GLN A 478 -9.53 -26.29 -8.86
CA GLN A 478 -9.86 -26.88 -7.56
C GLN A 478 -11.10 -26.23 -6.93
N GLY A 479 -11.93 -27.01 -6.25
CA GLY A 479 -13.04 -26.51 -5.43
C GLY A 479 -14.29 -26.04 -6.18
N TRP A 480 -14.44 -26.36 -7.48
CA TRP A 480 -15.57 -25.92 -8.30
C TRP A 480 -16.56 -27.05 -8.59
N SER A 481 -17.85 -26.81 -8.32
CA SER A 481 -18.95 -27.70 -8.72
C SER A 481 -19.30 -27.51 -10.20
N TYR A 482 -19.10 -26.30 -10.71
CA TYR A 482 -19.16 -25.95 -12.12
C TYR A 482 -17.95 -25.10 -12.50
N TYR A 483 -17.26 -25.47 -13.58
CA TYR A 483 -16.05 -24.80 -14.01
C TYR A 483 -16.08 -24.60 -15.52
N LYS A 484 -16.06 -23.34 -15.97
CA LYS A 484 -16.01 -22.99 -17.38
C LYS A 484 -14.93 -21.95 -17.64
N ASN A 485 -14.01 -22.24 -18.56
CA ASN A 485 -13.05 -21.26 -19.07
C ASN A 485 -13.26 -21.08 -20.57
N PHE A 486 -13.91 -19.99 -20.97
CA PHE A 486 -14.37 -19.80 -22.35
C PHE A 486 -13.20 -19.73 -23.34
N ILE A 487 -12.10 -19.05 -22.98
CA ILE A 487 -10.92 -18.93 -23.86
C ILE A 487 -10.26 -20.30 -24.08
N ARG A 488 -10.01 -21.06 -23.01
CA ARG A 488 -9.34 -22.38 -23.11
C ARG A 488 -10.22 -23.44 -23.75
N ASP A 489 -11.53 -23.29 -23.63
CA ASP A 489 -12.52 -24.15 -24.27
C ASP A 489 -12.84 -23.70 -25.72
N ARG A 490 -12.15 -22.68 -26.24
CA ARG A 490 -12.32 -22.14 -27.60
C ARG A 490 -13.73 -21.61 -27.88
N GLU A 491 -14.38 -21.03 -26.88
CA GLU A 491 -15.68 -20.40 -26.98
C GLU A 491 -15.57 -18.87 -26.91
N PRO A 492 -16.55 -18.12 -27.46
CA PRO A 492 -16.62 -16.68 -27.29
C PRO A 492 -16.63 -16.29 -25.81
N SER A 493 -15.71 -15.41 -25.40
CA SER A 493 -15.47 -15.08 -23.98
C SER A 493 -15.98 -13.70 -23.55
N HIS A 494 -16.46 -12.87 -24.50
CA HIS A 494 -17.05 -11.57 -24.15
C HIS A 494 -18.26 -11.76 -23.24
N THR A 495 -18.47 -10.81 -22.34
CA THR A 495 -19.44 -10.91 -21.25
C THR A 495 -20.85 -11.27 -21.77
N GLY A 496 -21.28 -10.73 -22.91
CA GLY A 496 -22.56 -11.09 -23.53
C GLY A 496 -22.74 -12.56 -23.91
N TYR A 497 -21.68 -13.29 -24.22
CA TYR A 497 -21.73 -14.74 -24.48
C TYR A 497 -21.67 -15.57 -23.19
N VAL A 498 -21.09 -15.02 -22.12
CA VAL A 498 -21.04 -15.67 -20.80
C VAL A 498 -22.42 -15.65 -20.15
N MET A 499 -23.17 -14.55 -20.31
CA MET A 499 -24.40 -14.28 -19.58
C MET A 499 -25.52 -15.32 -19.77
N PRO A 500 -25.86 -15.79 -20.99
CA PRO A 500 -26.89 -16.83 -21.16
C PRO A 500 -26.56 -18.12 -20.39
N ARG A 501 -25.29 -18.53 -20.36
CA ARG A 501 -24.87 -19.75 -19.65
C ARG A 501 -24.87 -19.56 -18.14
N LEU A 502 -24.44 -18.38 -17.69
CA LEU A 502 -24.44 -18.00 -16.28
C LEU A 502 -25.86 -17.96 -15.72
N THR A 503 -26.78 -17.29 -16.41
CA THR A 503 -28.18 -17.13 -15.98
C THR A 503 -28.92 -18.46 -15.94
N LYS A 504 -28.75 -19.33 -16.96
CA LYS A 504 -29.28 -20.70 -16.96
C LYS A 504 -28.76 -21.53 -15.78
N TRP A 505 -27.48 -21.38 -15.43
CA TRP A 505 -26.93 -22.06 -14.27
C TRP A 505 -27.51 -21.54 -12.95
N LEU A 506 -27.69 -20.22 -12.80
CA LEU A 506 -28.34 -19.63 -11.63
C LEU A 506 -29.76 -20.15 -11.44
N GLU A 507 -30.58 -20.18 -12.50
CA GLU A 507 -31.95 -20.67 -12.45
C GLU A 507 -32.04 -22.11 -11.94
N LYS A 508 -31.16 -22.98 -12.46
CA LYS A 508 -31.07 -24.39 -12.04
C LYS A 508 -30.67 -24.55 -10.57
N ASN A 509 -29.87 -23.64 -10.03
CA ASN A 509 -29.25 -23.77 -8.71
C ASN A 509 -29.81 -22.80 -7.65
N LYS A 510 -30.83 -21.99 -7.96
CA LYS A 510 -31.35 -20.91 -7.09
C LYS A 510 -31.76 -21.35 -5.67
N THR A 511 -32.08 -22.63 -5.47
CA THR A 511 -32.44 -23.16 -4.15
C THR A 511 -31.24 -23.51 -3.26
N LYS A 512 -30.03 -23.61 -3.83
CA LYS A 512 -28.79 -23.96 -3.12
C LYS A 512 -28.11 -22.72 -2.51
N ARG A 513 -27.09 -22.92 -1.67
CA ARG A 513 -26.16 -21.85 -1.27
C ARG A 513 -25.11 -21.70 -2.37
N LEU A 514 -24.87 -20.48 -2.84
CA LEU A 514 -24.10 -20.27 -4.08
C LEU A 514 -22.83 -19.47 -3.82
N PHE A 515 -21.69 -19.95 -4.30
CA PHE A 515 -20.50 -19.14 -4.48
C PHE A 515 -20.17 -19.08 -5.96
N MET A 516 -20.12 -17.89 -6.54
CA MET A 516 -19.78 -17.70 -7.95
C MET A 516 -18.62 -16.72 -8.12
N TYR A 517 -17.64 -17.13 -8.91
CA TYR A 517 -16.57 -16.27 -9.38
C TYR A 517 -16.72 -16.03 -10.88
N ILE A 518 -17.01 -14.79 -11.25
CA ILE A 518 -17.32 -14.35 -12.61
C ILE A 518 -16.18 -13.44 -13.05
N ALA A 519 -15.23 -13.98 -13.81
CA ALA A 519 -14.12 -13.22 -14.35
C ALA A 519 -14.41 -12.82 -15.79
N THR A 520 -14.92 -11.60 -15.96
CA THR A 520 -15.23 -11.00 -17.26
C THR A 520 -13.99 -10.43 -17.93
N ILE A 521 -13.88 -10.54 -19.25
CA ILE A 521 -12.69 -10.10 -20.00
C ILE A 521 -12.79 -8.66 -20.51
N ASP A 522 -13.98 -8.11 -20.72
CA ASP A 522 -14.11 -6.72 -21.20
C ASP A 522 -13.85 -5.78 -20.00
N PRO A 523 -12.92 -4.80 -20.05
CA PRO A 523 -12.28 -4.17 -21.23
C PRO A 523 -10.84 -4.59 -21.58
N HIS A 524 -10.34 -5.76 -21.18
CA HIS A 524 -9.01 -6.24 -21.55
C HIS A 524 -8.83 -6.35 -23.08
N VAL A 525 -7.60 -6.10 -23.53
CA VAL A 525 -7.17 -6.21 -24.93
C VAL A 525 -7.54 -7.58 -25.57
N ALA A 526 -8.01 -7.68 -26.80
CA ALA A 526 -8.17 -6.64 -27.81
C ALA A 526 -9.31 -5.67 -27.51
N TYR A 527 -9.01 -4.38 -27.47
CA TYR A 527 -10.01 -3.33 -27.29
C TYR A 527 -10.88 -3.25 -28.55
N ARG A 528 -12.14 -3.67 -28.48
CA ARG A 528 -13.01 -3.78 -29.67
C ARG A 528 -13.91 -2.58 -29.85
N TYR A 529 -14.17 -2.26 -31.12
CA TYR A 529 -15.20 -1.30 -31.48
C TYR A 529 -16.57 -1.96 -31.35
N ARG A 530 -17.45 -1.33 -30.56
CA ARG A 530 -18.85 -1.69 -30.44
C ARG A 530 -19.67 -0.45 -30.76
N GLU A 531 -20.44 -0.45 -31.85
CA GLU A 531 -21.14 0.74 -32.35
C GLU A 531 -21.95 1.44 -31.24
N GLU A 532 -22.74 0.68 -30.48
CA GLU A 532 -23.60 1.18 -29.39
C GLU A 532 -22.83 1.83 -28.22
N TYR A 533 -21.59 1.40 -27.99
CA TYR A 533 -20.83 1.76 -26.79
C TYR A 533 -19.65 2.68 -27.10
N THR A 534 -18.80 2.33 -28.06
CA THR A 534 -17.59 3.09 -28.41
C THR A 534 -17.91 4.45 -29.02
N LYS A 535 -18.96 4.55 -29.84
CA LYS A 535 -19.32 5.80 -30.53
C LYS A 535 -19.60 6.96 -29.57
N GLN A 536 -20.06 6.66 -28.35
CA GLN A 536 -20.30 7.65 -27.31
C GLN A 536 -19.03 8.37 -26.83
N TYR A 537 -17.87 7.74 -27.03
CA TYR A 537 -16.56 8.20 -26.55
C TYR A 537 -15.59 8.52 -27.67
N ASP A 538 -15.90 8.10 -28.90
CA ASP A 538 -15.03 8.39 -30.02
C ASP A 538 -15.19 9.85 -30.48
N GLY A 539 -14.18 10.36 -31.18
CA GLY A 539 -14.26 11.69 -31.78
C GLY A 539 -15.39 11.78 -32.80
N LYS A 540 -16.00 12.96 -32.95
CA LYS A 540 -17.02 13.24 -33.99
C LYS A 540 -16.45 13.04 -35.39
N GLU A 541 -15.16 13.30 -35.57
CA GLU A 541 -14.44 13.10 -36.83
C GLU A 541 -14.29 11.61 -37.16
N PRO A 542 -14.61 11.20 -38.42
CA PRO A 542 -14.44 9.83 -38.87
C PRO A 542 -13.03 9.29 -38.63
N TYR A 543 -12.92 8.12 -38.00
CA TYR A 543 -11.64 7.48 -37.78
C TYR A 543 -11.19 6.68 -39.01
N SER A 544 -10.16 7.18 -39.71
CA SER A 544 -9.59 6.53 -40.90
C SER A 544 -8.33 5.70 -40.62
N GLY A 545 -7.80 5.74 -39.39
CA GLY A 545 -6.55 5.09 -38.99
C GLY A 545 -6.62 3.56 -38.83
N ARG A 546 -5.61 2.97 -38.17
CA ARG A 546 -5.41 1.52 -38.06
C ARG A 546 -6.47 0.81 -37.20
N PHE A 547 -6.88 1.39 -36.09
CA PHE A 547 -7.71 0.74 -35.05
C PHE A 547 -9.22 0.83 -35.32
N LYS A 548 -9.65 0.48 -36.54
CA LYS A 548 -11.06 0.56 -36.95
C LYS A 548 -11.93 -0.46 -36.23
N LYS A 549 -11.51 -1.73 -36.21
CA LYS A 549 -12.29 -2.80 -35.58
C LYS A 549 -11.84 -3.07 -34.14
N TYR A 550 -10.54 -3.03 -33.90
CA TYR A 550 -9.97 -3.27 -32.60
C TYR A 550 -8.51 -2.77 -32.53
N CYS A 551 -7.97 -2.74 -31.32
CA CYS A 551 -6.53 -2.67 -31.05
C CYS A 551 -6.16 -3.88 -30.18
N ASN A 552 -5.30 -4.78 -30.69
CA ASN A 552 -4.98 -6.04 -30.01
C ASN A 552 -3.59 -6.03 -29.35
N GLY A 553 -3.22 -7.13 -28.67
CA GLY A 553 -1.94 -7.24 -27.98
C GLY A 553 -0.72 -7.02 -28.89
N PHE A 554 -0.76 -7.54 -30.13
CA PHE A 554 0.31 -7.32 -31.12
C PHE A 554 0.42 -5.86 -31.56
N ASP A 555 -0.72 -5.15 -31.64
CA ASP A 555 -0.71 -3.72 -31.90
C ASP A 555 -0.07 -2.97 -30.73
N LEU A 556 -0.42 -3.32 -29.48
CA LEU A 556 0.18 -2.73 -28.28
C LEU A 556 1.69 -2.99 -28.23
N ASP A 557 2.16 -4.19 -28.57
CA ASP A 557 3.60 -4.50 -28.67
C ASP A 557 4.31 -3.60 -29.67
N LYS A 558 3.74 -3.41 -30.87
CA LYS A 558 4.31 -2.54 -31.90
C LYS A 558 4.28 -1.06 -31.51
N ILE A 559 3.28 -0.63 -30.74
CA ILE A 559 3.24 0.71 -30.17
C ILE A 559 4.37 0.86 -29.14
N ARG A 560 4.48 -0.06 -28.19
CA ARG A 560 5.53 -0.03 -27.15
C ARG A 560 6.94 -0.07 -27.73
N SER A 561 7.15 -0.85 -28.78
CA SER A 561 8.45 -0.94 -29.46
C SER A 561 8.73 0.24 -30.40
N GLY A 562 7.86 1.25 -30.47
CA GLY A 562 7.98 2.39 -31.38
C GLY A 562 7.79 2.07 -32.87
N LYS A 563 7.42 0.83 -33.23
CA LYS A 563 7.17 0.43 -34.63
C LYS A 563 5.91 1.09 -35.19
N TYR A 564 4.93 1.39 -34.34
CA TYR A 564 3.77 2.20 -34.69
C TYR A 564 3.95 3.63 -34.19
N LYS A 565 4.10 4.57 -35.13
CA LYS A 565 3.98 6.00 -34.85
C LYS A 565 2.49 6.35 -34.78
N LEU A 566 2.02 6.76 -33.60
CA LEU A 566 0.61 7.07 -33.37
C LEU A 566 0.34 8.57 -33.50
N SER A 567 -0.73 8.91 -34.21
CA SER A 567 -1.32 10.25 -34.16
C SER A 567 -2.07 10.48 -32.85
N ALA A 568 -2.38 11.74 -32.54
CA ALA A 568 -3.27 12.08 -31.42
C ALA A 568 -4.65 11.40 -31.58
N ARG A 569 -5.15 11.31 -32.81
CA ARG A 569 -6.43 10.67 -33.13
C ARG A 569 -6.39 9.15 -32.90
N ASP A 570 -5.27 8.49 -33.14
CA ASP A 570 -5.07 7.08 -32.83
C ASP A 570 -5.12 6.81 -31.32
N LYS A 571 -4.43 7.64 -30.54
CA LYS A 571 -4.48 7.55 -29.07
C LYS A 571 -5.89 7.77 -28.53
N GLN A 572 -6.62 8.76 -29.07
CA GLN A 572 -8.03 8.99 -28.73
C GLN A 572 -8.90 7.79 -29.09
N ARG A 573 -8.69 7.18 -30.27
CA ARG A 573 -9.42 5.99 -30.72
C ARG A 573 -9.19 4.81 -29.77
N ILE A 574 -7.95 4.52 -29.40
CA ILE A 574 -7.62 3.42 -28.49
C ILE A 574 -8.32 3.62 -27.14
N LYS A 575 -8.29 4.85 -26.58
CA LYS A 575 -9.01 5.18 -25.34
C LYS A 575 -10.53 5.00 -25.48
N ALA A 576 -11.11 5.40 -26.61
CA ALA A 576 -12.55 5.23 -26.86
C ALA A 576 -12.96 3.75 -26.98
N LEU A 577 -12.13 2.90 -27.59
CA LEU A 577 -12.37 1.45 -27.65
C LEU A 577 -12.47 0.87 -26.24
N TYR A 578 -11.48 1.15 -25.39
CA TYR A 578 -11.47 0.72 -23.99
C TYR A 578 -12.68 1.26 -23.19
N ASP A 579 -12.96 2.57 -23.27
CA ASP A 579 -14.09 3.19 -22.57
C ASP A 579 -15.45 2.60 -23.00
N GLY A 580 -15.57 2.23 -24.28
CA GLY A 580 -16.73 1.51 -24.81
C GLY A 580 -16.91 0.13 -24.18
N GLU A 581 -15.82 -0.62 -24.01
CA GLU A 581 -15.87 -1.93 -23.38
C GLU A 581 -16.17 -1.87 -21.87
N VAL A 582 -15.75 -0.81 -21.17
CA VAL A 582 -16.16 -0.57 -19.78
C VAL A 582 -17.68 -0.42 -19.69
N THR A 583 -18.29 0.34 -20.60
CA THR A 583 -19.76 0.54 -20.64
C THR A 583 -20.50 -0.74 -21.02
N PHE A 584 -19.91 -1.54 -21.91
CA PHE A 584 -20.44 -2.85 -22.27
C PHE A 584 -20.42 -3.83 -21.08
N ASN A 585 -19.35 -3.84 -20.28
CA ASN A 585 -19.30 -4.65 -19.06
C ASN A 585 -20.36 -4.19 -18.04
N ASP A 586 -20.48 -2.88 -17.83
CA ASP A 586 -21.48 -2.28 -16.95
C ASP A 586 -22.92 -2.70 -17.31
N HIS A 587 -23.26 -2.71 -18.61
CA HIS A 587 -24.56 -3.17 -19.08
C HIS A 587 -24.87 -4.60 -18.62
N TYR A 588 -23.94 -5.54 -18.84
CA TYR A 588 -24.15 -6.94 -18.45
C TYR A 588 -24.06 -7.19 -16.94
N PHE A 589 -23.32 -6.36 -16.21
CA PHE A 589 -23.42 -6.34 -14.76
C PHE A 589 -24.83 -5.95 -14.30
N GLY A 590 -25.46 -4.96 -14.95
CA GLY A 590 -26.87 -4.62 -14.76
C GLY A 590 -27.81 -5.81 -15.00
N VAL A 591 -27.64 -6.51 -16.13
CA VAL A 591 -28.39 -7.73 -16.45
C VAL A 591 -28.21 -8.81 -15.37
N PHE A 592 -26.99 -9.01 -14.89
CA PHE A 592 -26.70 -9.95 -13.80
C PHE A 592 -27.42 -9.57 -12.50
N VAL A 593 -27.31 -8.31 -12.08
CA VAL A 593 -27.99 -7.81 -10.86
C VAL A 593 -29.51 -7.95 -10.97
N GLN A 594 -30.08 -7.63 -12.13
CA GLN A 594 -31.51 -7.77 -12.38
C GLN A 594 -31.94 -9.24 -12.27
N LYS A 595 -31.15 -10.17 -12.84
CA LYS A 595 -31.44 -11.61 -12.71
C LYS A 595 -31.37 -12.11 -11.27
N LEU A 596 -30.42 -11.61 -10.47
CA LEU A 596 -30.37 -11.94 -9.05
C LEU A 596 -31.62 -11.48 -8.30
N LYS A 597 -32.18 -10.32 -8.65
CA LYS A 597 -33.42 -9.81 -8.05
C LYS A 597 -34.63 -10.66 -8.46
N GLU A 598 -34.77 -10.97 -9.76
CA GLU A 598 -35.83 -11.84 -10.28
C GLU A 598 -35.86 -13.22 -9.62
N LEU A 599 -34.68 -13.77 -9.31
CA LEU A 599 -34.55 -15.06 -8.65
C LEU A 599 -34.63 -15.00 -7.12
N GLY A 600 -34.83 -13.81 -6.53
CA GLY A 600 -34.87 -13.62 -5.07
C GLY A 600 -33.52 -13.87 -4.37
N LEU A 601 -32.41 -13.85 -5.12
CA LEU A 601 -31.07 -14.12 -4.60
C LEU A 601 -30.35 -12.86 -4.10
N TYR A 602 -30.71 -11.69 -4.65
CA TYR A 602 -30.02 -10.43 -4.40
C TYR A 602 -29.98 -10.08 -2.92
N ASP A 603 -31.11 -10.18 -2.20
CA ASP A 603 -31.20 -9.66 -0.84
C ASP A 603 -30.31 -10.38 0.16
N ASN A 604 -30.12 -11.69 -0.03
CA ASN A 604 -29.32 -12.58 0.82
C ASN A 604 -27.90 -12.83 0.30
N ALA A 605 -27.41 -12.01 -0.64
CA ALA A 605 -26.10 -12.20 -1.28
C ALA A 605 -25.04 -11.17 -0.85
N VAL A 606 -23.81 -11.63 -0.63
CA VAL A 606 -22.63 -10.77 -0.80
C VAL A 606 -22.37 -10.63 -2.29
N ILE A 607 -22.25 -9.40 -2.78
CA ILE A 607 -21.89 -9.09 -4.16
C ILE A 607 -20.67 -8.17 -4.11
N VAL A 608 -19.60 -8.57 -4.77
CA VAL A 608 -18.36 -7.79 -4.86
C VAL A 608 -18.09 -7.44 -6.32
N VAL A 609 -17.84 -6.17 -6.61
CA VAL A 609 -17.26 -5.72 -7.88
C VAL A 609 -15.81 -5.33 -7.62
N ILE A 610 -14.88 -5.96 -8.33
CA ILE A 610 -13.43 -5.72 -8.20
C ILE A 610 -12.74 -5.86 -9.58
N SER A 611 -11.59 -5.23 -9.75
CA SER A 611 -10.71 -5.44 -10.91
C SER A 611 -9.42 -6.17 -10.54
N ASP A 612 -8.84 -6.91 -11.47
CA ASP A 612 -7.56 -7.62 -11.28
C ASP A 612 -6.33 -6.74 -11.60
N HIS A 613 -6.51 -5.67 -12.38
CA HIS A 613 -5.57 -4.57 -12.60
C HIS A 613 -6.25 -3.50 -13.49
N GLY A 614 -5.49 -2.51 -13.94
CA GLY A 614 -5.92 -1.58 -14.99
C GLY A 614 -5.04 -1.66 -16.23
N ASP A 615 -5.08 -0.60 -17.04
CA ASP A 615 -4.27 -0.41 -18.26
C ASP A 615 -3.69 1.01 -18.31
N GLU A 616 -2.47 1.13 -18.83
CA GLU A 616 -1.82 2.41 -19.11
C GLU A 616 -2.21 2.92 -20.50
N PHE A 617 -2.40 4.23 -20.63
CA PHE A 617 -2.65 4.96 -21.86
C PHE A 617 -1.73 6.20 -21.97
N TRP A 618 -0.42 5.92 -21.97
CA TRP A 618 0.72 6.85 -22.12
C TRP A 618 0.98 7.80 -20.94
N GLU A 619 0.36 7.61 -19.78
CA GLU A 619 0.66 8.41 -18.58
C GLU A 619 2.15 8.34 -18.20
N HIS A 620 2.79 7.17 -18.34
CA HIS A 620 4.22 6.96 -18.09
C HIS A 620 4.97 6.51 -19.35
N GLY A 621 4.44 6.84 -20.52
CA GLY A 621 5.06 6.59 -21.83
C GLY A 621 4.78 5.22 -22.44
N SER A 622 4.00 4.35 -21.80
CA SER A 622 3.65 3.01 -22.33
C SER A 622 2.15 2.89 -22.69
N VAL A 623 1.73 1.68 -23.06
CA VAL A 623 0.31 1.35 -23.29
C VAL A 623 0.01 -0.10 -22.89
N GLY A 624 -1.19 -0.36 -22.38
CA GLY A 624 -1.61 -1.66 -21.84
C GLY A 624 -1.05 -1.88 -20.44
N HIS A 625 -0.81 -3.13 -20.04
CA HIS A 625 -0.41 -3.48 -18.68
C HIS A 625 0.90 -4.29 -18.60
N GLY A 626 1.32 -4.60 -17.37
CA GLY A 626 2.49 -5.43 -17.05
C GLY A 626 3.85 -4.72 -16.98
N GLN A 627 3.92 -3.44 -17.37
CA GLN A 627 5.21 -2.73 -17.54
C GLN A 627 5.66 -1.92 -16.33
N SER A 628 4.72 -1.47 -15.51
CA SER A 628 4.96 -0.70 -14.30
C SER A 628 4.01 -1.15 -13.19
N LEU A 629 4.06 -0.48 -12.02
CA LEU A 629 3.06 -0.60 -10.96
C LEU A 629 2.52 0.78 -10.56
N HIS A 630 2.38 1.67 -11.55
CA HIS A 630 1.72 2.96 -11.38
C HIS A 630 0.21 2.80 -11.15
N GLY A 631 -0.42 3.82 -10.58
CA GLY A 631 -1.78 3.68 -10.02
C GLY A 631 -2.83 3.28 -11.05
N GLU A 632 -2.70 3.69 -12.31
CA GLU A 632 -3.58 3.25 -13.39
C GLU A 632 -3.54 1.75 -13.65
N LEU A 633 -2.51 1.04 -13.18
CA LEU A 633 -2.41 -0.41 -13.28
C LEU A 633 -2.83 -1.16 -12.01
N VAL A 634 -2.69 -0.56 -10.83
CA VAL A 634 -2.85 -1.29 -9.55
C VAL A 634 -3.94 -0.71 -8.63
N ASP A 635 -4.40 0.51 -8.87
CA ASP A 635 -5.53 1.11 -8.13
C ASP A 635 -6.85 0.67 -8.78
N VAL A 636 -7.50 -0.34 -8.18
CA VAL A 636 -8.67 -1.02 -8.73
C VAL A 636 -9.96 -0.60 -8.04
N PRO A 637 -11.12 -0.63 -8.71
CA PRO A 637 -12.39 -0.53 -8.02
C PRO A 637 -12.57 -1.69 -7.02
N PHE A 638 -13.20 -1.42 -5.88
CA PHE A 638 -13.60 -2.42 -4.89
C PHE A 638 -14.88 -1.96 -4.18
N ILE A 639 -16.00 -2.57 -4.58
CA ILE A 639 -17.34 -2.25 -4.09
C ILE A 639 -17.96 -3.51 -3.50
N VAL A 640 -18.46 -3.42 -2.27
CA VAL A 640 -19.05 -4.56 -1.54
C VAL A 640 -20.50 -4.25 -1.16
N ARG A 641 -21.43 -5.10 -1.59
CA ARG A 641 -22.80 -5.14 -1.10
C ARG A 641 -22.98 -6.42 -0.29
N ALA A 642 -23.59 -6.35 0.87
CA ALA A 642 -23.95 -7.53 1.65
C ALA A 642 -25.24 -7.29 2.45
N PRO A 643 -25.96 -8.36 2.85
CA PRO A 643 -27.17 -8.23 3.65
C PRO A 643 -26.86 -7.52 4.98
N GLY A 644 -27.71 -6.56 5.37
CA GLY A 644 -27.54 -5.81 6.62
C GLY A 644 -26.44 -4.74 6.61
N LEU A 645 -25.64 -4.61 5.56
CA LEU A 645 -24.73 -3.47 5.42
C LEU A 645 -25.50 -2.25 4.91
N SER A 646 -25.33 -1.10 5.58
CA SER A 646 -25.80 0.18 5.06
C SER A 646 -25.03 0.54 3.78
N GLY A 647 -25.74 0.68 2.66
CA GLY A 647 -25.17 1.05 1.36
C GLY A 647 -24.94 2.55 1.20
N GLY A 648 -24.44 2.96 0.02
CA GLY A 648 -24.26 4.37 -0.38
C GLY A 648 -23.09 5.06 0.31
N ARG A 649 -22.18 4.28 0.92
CA ARG A 649 -21.07 4.80 1.71
C ARG A 649 -19.75 4.64 0.98
N THR A 650 -18.86 5.59 1.17
CA THR A 650 -17.47 5.51 0.76
C THR A 650 -16.56 5.37 1.98
N LEU A 651 -15.50 4.59 1.83
CA LEU A 651 -14.46 4.41 2.83
C LEU A 651 -13.13 4.92 2.26
N ASP A 652 -12.49 5.82 3.00
CA ASP A 652 -11.19 6.42 2.70
C ASP A 652 -10.02 5.52 3.16
N GLU A 653 -10.32 4.28 3.55
CA GLU A 653 -9.35 3.29 4.01
C GLU A 653 -8.85 2.45 2.84
N MET A 654 -7.58 2.05 2.92
CA MET A 654 -6.97 1.15 1.94
C MET A 654 -7.50 -0.27 2.11
N ALA A 655 -7.98 -0.84 1.01
CA ALA A 655 -8.22 -2.27 0.86
C ALA A 655 -7.18 -2.90 -0.09
N GLU A 656 -7.01 -4.21 -0.01
CA GLU A 656 -6.19 -4.96 -0.95
C GLU A 656 -6.97 -6.15 -1.55
N GLY A 657 -6.57 -6.60 -2.74
CA GLY A 657 -7.15 -7.80 -3.36
C GLY A 657 -7.08 -9.05 -2.45
N VAL A 658 -6.00 -9.22 -1.69
CA VAL A 658 -5.85 -10.30 -0.69
C VAL A 658 -6.89 -10.24 0.44
N ASP A 659 -7.45 -9.06 0.73
CA ASP A 659 -8.42 -8.85 1.81
C ASP A 659 -9.83 -9.34 1.41
N LEU A 660 -10.11 -9.51 0.11
CA LEU A 660 -11.37 -10.05 -0.38
C LEU A 660 -11.63 -11.44 0.20
N PHE A 661 -10.63 -12.31 0.16
CA PHE A 661 -10.73 -13.71 0.60
C PHE A 661 -11.29 -13.84 2.03
N PRO A 662 -10.66 -13.28 3.08
CA PRO A 662 -11.20 -13.39 4.44
C PRO A 662 -12.50 -12.60 4.62
N THR A 663 -12.69 -11.49 3.89
CA THR A 663 -13.90 -10.65 4.02
C THR A 663 -15.16 -11.40 3.60
N VAL A 664 -15.15 -12.06 2.44
CA VAL A 664 -16.34 -12.76 1.94
C VAL A 664 -16.64 -14.03 2.73
N LEU A 665 -15.62 -14.71 3.25
CA LEU A 665 -15.82 -15.83 4.18
C LEU A 665 -16.49 -15.36 5.46
N ASN A 666 -16.02 -14.24 6.03
CA ASN A 666 -16.57 -13.71 7.27
C ASN A 666 -18.02 -13.23 7.12
N LEU A 667 -18.35 -12.54 6.01
CA LEU A 667 -19.73 -12.15 5.69
C LEU A 667 -20.66 -13.35 5.43
N ALA A 668 -20.11 -14.47 4.97
CA ALA A 668 -20.83 -15.72 4.75
C ALA A 668 -20.83 -16.67 5.98
N GLY A 669 -20.23 -16.26 7.10
CA GLY A 669 -20.14 -17.07 8.32
C GLY A 669 -19.25 -18.31 8.18
N VAL A 670 -18.26 -18.29 7.28
CA VAL A 670 -17.32 -19.38 7.03
C VAL A 670 -16.00 -19.11 7.73
N LYS A 671 -15.41 -20.15 8.34
CA LYS A 671 -14.11 -20.07 9.03
C LYS A 671 -12.99 -19.70 8.05
N ILE A 672 -12.17 -18.72 8.42
CA ILE A 672 -11.00 -18.28 7.65
C ILE A 672 -9.84 -19.26 7.91
N PRO A 673 -9.18 -19.81 6.88
CA PRO A 673 -7.98 -20.63 7.05
C PRO A 673 -6.77 -19.84 7.60
N GLU A 674 -5.94 -20.49 8.41
CA GLU A 674 -4.79 -19.86 9.11
C GLU A 674 -3.70 -19.30 8.18
N LEU A 675 -3.56 -19.85 6.98
CA LEU A 675 -2.50 -19.45 6.04
C LEU A 675 -2.81 -18.15 5.29
N VAL A 676 -4.04 -17.63 5.37
CA VAL A 676 -4.45 -16.39 4.70
C VAL A 676 -3.63 -15.21 5.25
N GLN A 677 -3.07 -14.40 4.34
CA GLN A 677 -2.28 -13.21 4.70
C GLN A 677 -3.13 -11.95 4.77
N GLY A 678 -4.20 -11.86 3.95
CA GLY A 678 -5.16 -10.78 3.97
C GLY A 678 -5.92 -10.65 5.29
N GLY A 679 -6.52 -9.48 5.53
CA GLY A 679 -7.32 -9.16 6.70
C GLY A 679 -8.79 -8.97 6.32
N SER A 680 -9.72 -9.48 7.13
CA SER A 680 -11.14 -9.22 6.91
C SER A 680 -11.44 -7.73 7.05
N LEU A 681 -12.13 -7.17 6.06
CA LEU A 681 -12.59 -5.78 6.03
C LEU A 681 -13.90 -5.56 6.81
N LEU A 682 -14.41 -6.59 7.51
CA LEU A 682 -15.70 -6.51 8.21
C LEU A 682 -15.74 -5.35 9.23
N SER A 683 -14.64 -5.13 9.96
CA SER A 683 -14.56 -4.06 10.96
C SER A 683 -14.71 -2.68 10.31
N GLN A 684 -14.09 -2.47 9.14
CA GLN A 684 -14.20 -1.26 8.33
C GLN A 684 -15.61 -1.09 7.76
N LEU A 685 -16.17 -2.15 7.18
CA LEU A 685 -17.54 -2.15 6.64
C LEU A 685 -18.59 -1.77 7.70
N LEU A 686 -18.37 -2.18 8.95
CA LEU A 686 -19.23 -1.92 10.10
C LEU A 686 -18.84 -0.67 10.90
N ARG A 687 -17.79 0.06 10.53
CA ARG A 687 -17.26 1.21 11.30
C ARG A 687 -17.04 0.87 12.78
N LYS A 688 -16.63 -0.38 13.06
CA LYS A 688 -16.37 -0.88 14.43
C LYS A 688 -15.07 -0.33 15.02
N SER A 689 -14.27 0.33 14.20
CA SER A 689 -12.95 0.81 14.59
C SER A 689 -12.51 1.91 13.65
N SER A 690 -11.98 2.98 14.24
CA SER A 690 -11.09 3.92 13.56
C SER A 690 -9.69 3.34 13.68
N HIS A 691 -9.09 2.93 12.59
CA HIS A 691 -7.76 2.32 12.59
C HIS A 691 -6.68 3.29 12.12
N MET A 692 -5.42 2.92 12.37
CA MET A 692 -4.33 3.44 11.55
C MET A 692 -4.59 3.12 10.08
N PRO A 693 -4.32 4.04 9.13
CA PRO A 693 -4.49 3.78 7.70
C PRO A 693 -3.72 2.53 7.28
N TRP A 694 -4.39 1.56 6.65
CA TRP A 694 -3.73 0.35 6.19
C TRP A 694 -2.82 0.65 4.98
N PRO A 695 -1.65 -0.01 4.88
CA PRO A 695 -0.82 0.07 3.70
C PRO A 695 -1.34 -0.90 2.63
N GLY A 696 -1.28 -0.49 1.36
CA GLY A 696 -1.50 -1.34 0.19
C GLY A 696 -0.15 -1.70 -0.46
N PHE A 697 0.00 -2.93 -0.93
CA PHE A 697 1.23 -3.47 -1.47
C PHE A 697 1.00 -4.23 -2.78
N ALA A 698 1.89 -3.99 -3.75
CA ALA A 698 1.96 -4.76 -4.99
C ALA A 698 3.40 -5.19 -5.29
N SER A 699 3.56 -6.15 -6.18
CA SER A 699 4.88 -6.64 -6.57
C SER A 699 4.93 -7.00 -8.04
N ARG A 700 5.98 -6.51 -8.71
CA ARG A 700 6.47 -7.04 -9.97
C ARG A 700 7.80 -7.70 -9.61
N PRO A 701 7.75 -9.01 -9.33
CA PRO A 701 8.79 -9.73 -8.60
C PRO A 701 10.17 -9.53 -9.24
N ARG A 702 11.17 -9.32 -8.38
CA ARG A 702 12.57 -8.96 -8.72
C ARG A 702 12.78 -7.57 -9.34
N ILE A 703 11.74 -6.91 -9.81
CA ILE A 703 11.87 -5.66 -10.59
C ILE A 703 11.41 -4.45 -9.80
N GLU A 704 10.19 -4.45 -9.24
CA GLU A 704 9.67 -3.29 -8.51
C GLU A 704 8.58 -3.66 -7.49
N ARG A 705 8.51 -2.85 -6.44
CA ARG A 705 7.64 -3.06 -5.27
C ARG A 705 7.16 -1.71 -4.75
N PRO A 706 5.90 -1.34 -5.02
CA PRO A 706 5.27 -0.20 -4.40
C PRO A 706 4.58 -0.56 -3.09
N MET A 707 4.52 0.43 -2.21
CA MET A 707 3.59 0.47 -1.09
C MET A 707 2.90 1.83 -1.06
N ARG A 708 1.61 1.85 -0.73
CA ARG A 708 0.83 3.08 -0.55
C ARG A 708 0.21 3.13 0.84
N THR A 709 0.37 4.25 1.54
CA THR A 709 -0.30 4.53 2.81
C THR A 709 -0.90 5.93 2.72
N GLY A 710 -2.23 6.02 2.78
CA GLY A 710 -2.96 7.26 2.48
C GLY A 710 -2.59 7.83 1.11
N ASP A 711 -2.15 9.08 1.10
CA ASP A 711 -1.76 9.81 -0.12
C ASP A 711 -0.32 9.55 -0.57
N SER A 712 0.50 8.89 0.25
CA SER A 712 1.91 8.63 -0.07
C SER A 712 2.07 7.27 -0.73
N LYS A 713 2.58 7.24 -1.97
CA LYS A 713 2.97 5.99 -2.64
C LYS A 713 4.47 5.98 -2.87
N TYR A 714 5.13 4.95 -2.38
CA TYR A 714 6.56 4.76 -2.49
C TYR A 714 6.85 3.53 -3.36
N LEU A 715 7.60 3.73 -4.44
CA LEU A 715 7.96 2.71 -5.42
C LEU A 715 9.46 2.42 -5.33
N VAL A 716 9.81 1.16 -5.03
CA VAL A 716 11.22 0.71 -4.98
C VAL A 716 11.50 -0.24 -6.13
N ARG A 717 12.54 0.01 -6.92
CA ARG A 717 12.98 -0.89 -8.00
C ARG A 717 14.22 -1.69 -7.62
N ASP A 718 15.16 -1.01 -6.98
CA ASP A 718 16.37 -1.59 -6.42
C ASP A 718 16.83 -0.77 -5.21
N PRO A 719 17.90 -1.18 -4.49
CA PRO A 719 18.36 -0.46 -3.31
C PRO A 719 18.81 1.00 -3.53
N ASP A 720 19.04 1.40 -4.77
CA ASP A 720 19.50 2.72 -5.20
C ASP A 720 18.44 3.51 -5.99
N THR A 721 17.48 2.84 -6.62
CA THR A 721 16.45 3.42 -7.47
C THR A 721 15.07 3.33 -6.81
N ASP A 722 14.57 4.47 -6.36
CA ASP A 722 13.27 4.61 -5.73
C ASP A 722 12.59 5.96 -6.02
N SER A 723 11.27 6.03 -5.81
CA SER A 723 10.47 7.23 -6.04
C SER A 723 9.32 7.34 -5.03
N LEU A 724 8.96 8.57 -4.66
CA LEU A 724 7.82 8.85 -3.81
C LEU A 724 6.87 9.77 -4.56
N TYR A 725 5.57 9.49 -4.49
CA TYR A 725 4.51 10.27 -5.13
C TYR A 725 3.50 10.75 -4.07
N ASP A 726 3.05 12.01 -4.20
CA ASP A 726 1.89 12.55 -3.46
C ASP A 726 0.64 12.46 -4.33
N ARG A 727 -0.16 11.42 -4.08
CA ARG A 727 -1.36 11.10 -4.86
C ARG A 727 -2.50 12.10 -4.71
N ARG A 728 -2.48 12.94 -3.68
CA ARG A 728 -3.51 13.97 -3.48
C ARG A 728 -3.35 15.11 -4.47
N THR A 729 -2.11 15.52 -4.73
CA THR A 729 -1.79 16.60 -5.68
C THR A 729 -1.38 16.09 -7.06
N ASP A 730 -0.92 14.84 -7.14
CA ASP A 730 -0.44 14.18 -8.35
C ASP A 730 -1.01 12.75 -8.44
N PRO A 731 -2.31 12.61 -8.76
CA PRO A 731 -2.97 11.30 -8.84
C PRO A 731 -2.49 10.44 -10.02
N LEU A 732 -1.70 11.00 -10.94
CA LEU A 732 -1.07 10.28 -12.06
C LEU A 732 0.40 9.95 -11.80
N GLU A 733 0.95 10.25 -10.61
CA GLU A 733 2.32 9.87 -10.22
C GLU A 733 3.41 10.39 -11.17
N LEU A 734 3.22 11.55 -11.79
CA LEU A 734 4.15 12.13 -12.76
C LEU A 734 5.34 12.82 -12.11
N ARG A 735 5.24 13.23 -10.83
CA ARG A 735 6.27 13.96 -10.09
C ARG A 735 6.79 13.17 -8.91
N ASN A 736 8.07 12.79 -8.99
CA ASN A 736 8.80 12.26 -7.84
C ASN A 736 9.08 13.36 -6.81
N VAL A 737 8.50 13.26 -5.61
CA VAL A 737 8.60 14.23 -4.51
C VAL A 737 9.48 13.73 -3.35
N ARG A 738 10.28 12.67 -3.57
CA ARG A 738 11.12 12.02 -2.53
C ARG A 738 12.00 13.01 -1.77
N ASP A 739 12.67 13.90 -2.49
CA ASP A 739 13.60 14.86 -1.90
C ASP A 739 12.88 16.10 -1.31
N ASP A 740 11.66 16.40 -1.78
CA ASP A 740 10.80 17.48 -1.26
C ASP A 740 10.07 17.09 0.03
N LYS A 741 9.87 15.78 0.27
CA LYS A 741 9.09 15.23 1.39
C LYS A 741 9.86 14.20 2.22
N PRO A 742 10.93 14.60 2.92
CA PRO A 742 11.79 13.67 3.66
C PRO A 742 11.08 12.92 4.80
N ILE A 743 10.05 13.49 5.43
CA ILE A 743 9.30 12.84 6.50
C ILE A 743 8.36 11.78 5.93
N ALA A 744 7.58 12.11 4.89
CA ALA A 744 6.75 11.13 4.20
C ALA A 744 7.59 10.01 3.56
N TYR A 745 8.72 10.36 2.96
CA TYR A 745 9.65 9.40 2.39
C TYR A 745 10.18 8.42 3.45
N ARG A 746 10.61 8.95 4.60
CA ARG A 746 11.11 8.09 5.69
C ARG A 746 10.03 7.20 6.27
N HIS A 747 8.82 7.71 6.46
CA HIS A 747 7.67 6.90 6.87
C HIS A 747 7.47 5.71 5.93
N MET A 748 7.41 5.96 4.62
CA MET A 748 7.18 4.89 3.66
C MET A 748 8.34 3.88 3.61
N ARG A 749 9.60 4.34 3.74
CA ARG A 749 10.76 3.43 3.88
C ARG A 749 10.67 2.58 5.13
N ASP A 750 10.28 3.16 6.27
CA ASP A 750 10.12 2.43 7.52
C ASP A 750 9.15 1.27 7.36
N VAL A 751 7.98 1.55 6.81
CA VAL A 751 6.88 0.59 6.66
C VAL A 751 7.23 -0.50 5.64
N ILE A 752 7.68 -0.12 4.42
CA ILE A 752 7.93 -1.11 3.37
C ILE A 752 9.12 -2.01 3.69
N SER A 753 10.24 -1.46 4.17
CA SER A 753 11.44 -2.26 4.46
C SER A 753 11.17 -3.26 5.58
N PHE A 754 10.36 -2.86 6.56
CA PHE A 754 9.92 -3.75 7.61
C PHE A 754 9.01 -4.86 7.06
N TYR A 755 8.00 -4.53 6.25
CA TYR A 755 7.16 -5.54 5.59
C TYR A 755 7.98 -6.54 4.76
N LEU A 756 8.93 -6.05 3.95
CA LEU A 756 9.79 -6.90 3.10
C LEU A 756 10.70 -7.84 3.89
N ALA A 757 10.92 -7.60 5.18
CA ALA A 757 11.62 -8.54 6.05
C ALA A 757 10.78 -9.79 6.40
N PHE A 758 9.44 -9.68 6.30
CA PHE A 758 8.48 -10.67 6.79
C PHE A 758 7.40 -11.07 5.76
N GLU A 759 7.42 -10.53 4.55
CA GLU A 759 6.43 -10.71 3.47
C GLU A 759 5.88 -12.14 3.35
N LYS A 760 6.74 -13.17 3.41
CA LYS A 760 6.35 -14.59 3.23
C LYS A 760 5.61 -15.22 4.41
N ARG A 761 5.58 -14.54 5.56
CA ARG A 761 4.99 -15.00 6.82
C ARG A 761 3.95 -14.04 7.37
N TRP A 762 3.76 -12.87 6.73
CA TRP A 762 2.86 -11.85 7.25
C TRP A 762 1.42 -12.35 7.30
N ARG A 763 0.74 -12.17 8.43
CA ARG A 763 -0.68 -12.48 8.62
C ARG A 763 -1.38 -11.29 9.26
N LYS A 764 -2.22 -10.58 8.49
CA LYS A 764 -2.86 -9.34 8.99
C LYS A 764 -3.76 -9.59 10.20
N SER A 765 -4.48 -10.72 10.22
CA SER A 765 -5.38 -11.11 11.32
C SER A 765 -4.69 -11.26 12.66
N GLU A 766 -3.41 -11.67 12.66
CA GLU A 766 -2.64 -11.93 13.89
C GLU A 766 -1.68 -10.79 14.19
N TRP A 767 -0.85 -10.41 13.22
CA TRP A 767 0.24 -9.47 13.41
C TRP A 767 -0.17 -8.02 13.20
N GLY A 768 -1.36 -7.75 12.66
CA GLY A 768 -1.78 -6.41 12.23
C GLY A 768 -1.14 -6.02 10.91
N VAL A 769 -0.93 -4.72 10.70
CA VAL A 769 -0.35 -4.18 9.46
C VAL A 769 1.06 -3.64 9.71
N PRO A 770 1.92 -3.55 8.68
CA PRO A 770 3.33 -3.16 8.86
C PRO A 770 3.59 -1.80 9.52
N ASN A 771 2.61 -0.88 9.49
CA ASN A 771 2.67 0.41 10.17
C ASN A 771 1.88 0.45 11.50
N ASN A 772 1.30 -0.68 11.93
CA ASN A 772 0.58 -0.81 13.19
C ASN A 772 0.46 -2.31 13.57
N VAL A 773 1.50 -2.85 14.18
CA VAL A 773 1.53 -4.26 14.57
C VAL A 773 0.78 -4.50 15.88
N THR A 774 0.35 -5.72 16.10
CA THR A 774 -0.16 -6.18 17.40
C THR A 774 1.00 -6.68 18.28
N PRO A 775 0.78 -6.87 19.60
CA PRO A 775 1.75 -7.53 20.46
C PRO A 775 2.14 -8.95 20.03
N ALA A 776 1.26 -9.66 19.30
CA ALA A 776 1.52 -11.03 18.83
C ALA A 776 2.73 -11.10 17.89
N PHE A 777 2.92 -10.07 17.05
CA PHE A 777 4.06 -9.99 16.14
C PHE A 777 5.41 -10.21 16.86
N HIS A 778 5.63 -9.56 18.01
CA HIS A 778 6.89 -9.65 18.74
C HIS A 778 7.12 -10.99 19.41
N LYS A 779 6.07 -11.79 19.61
CA LYS A 779 6.19 -13.15 20.18
C LYS A 779 6.70 -14.14 19.13
N GLU A 780 6.32 -13.95 17.87
CA GLU A 780 6.56 -14.91 16.77
C GLU A 780 7.68 -14.49 15.80
N ALA A 781 8.05 -13.21 15.79
CA ALA A 781 9.09 -12.66 14.93
C ALA A 781 10.51 -12.72 15.55
N ARG A 782 10.60 -12.94 16.86
CA ARG A 782 11.87 -13.19 17.58
C ARG A 782 12.40 -14.57 17.26
#